data_AF-A0AAE0D0C1-F1
#
_entry.id   AF-A0AAE0D0C1-F1
#
_cell.length_a   1.000
_cell.length_b   1.000
_cell.length_c   1.000
_cell.angle_alpha   90.00
_cell.angle_beta   90.00
_cell.angle_gamma   90.00
#
_symmetry.space_group_name_H-M   'P 1'
#
loop_
_entity.id
_entity.type
_entity.pdbx_description
1 polymer ?
#
loop_
_entity_poly.entity_id
_entity_poly.type
_entity_poly.pdbx_seq_one_letter_code
_entity_poly.pdbx_strand_id
1 'polypeptide(L)'
;MMTMLKQSSTGFVAPRARPKTLLFLALAVISVYFLATRGAPAGYHVVPWNHDGTGAPPPAADKAPAEPPKPAEPPKSEEEKKQEEERLKQEEEKLKQEREKHEQALRDEFAAEYEAAKSLPGNDYIYGNTLNTMTNKENRTNEHAAALRDVGAQDVAYTNQRPFAYNPYPDYNGDEWNKTHRAPYVPCIGATGEVVEDLLVFKGQPSKFPATGFGSFNVLNMDGNICYERDTRLGPYGLQPQLSKAGLRIDWDNINWGDLQEKCVERNAARFDDGKPNEYIKTAYPEIAEKYGKEVEEVEKRGFTNFKESKAKKADTRTAVLLRSYTGKKYSENDKQVIRALISELSLRSGGEFQVFLLLHVREQELDILNDEATYQYVLNEHVPLEFHGITKLWNDKGVWDVYTALTDDNERSVHSAQWLSVQKFSQDHPEFDFIWNWEMDARIVGHHYDFLKRLDEFANKQPRRGLWERNERYYIPEYHGDYDNDFRKDVEKRTRGNQVWGPPKLGFINPVGPKPPVDNPEKDNYKWGVGEDADMITVGPIFNPINSSWIISDHIWGYRDEAHPDPAKTLPRRTTIVTQSRVSKRLLDIMHVENLRGNHIASEMTPQTVALLHGFKTVFAPHPTWFDRPWNGTFLAKWFNPGPRGESGGEGSPMGWGRERRYQGMTWYYRAEPPTRLYNNWIGYEDTSYGGKDWERTHGRPCLPPMILHPIKEVKQTPRGFATKFELFYG
;
A
#
# COMPACT_ATOMS: atom_id res chain seq x y z
N MET A 1 -74.28 50.84 12.28
CA MET A 1 -73.31 51.22 13.33
C MET A 1 -71.93 51.23 12.66
N MET A 2 -71.50 52.41 12.22
CA MET A 2 -70.28 53.08 12.71
C MET A 2 -68.98 52.33 12.35
N THR A 3 -68.26 52.76 11.29
CA THR A 3 -66.98 53.53 11.31
C THR A 3 -65.77 52.69 11.78
N MET A 4 -64.56 52.68 11.21
CA MET A 4 -63.80 53.54 10.30
C MET A 4 -62.66 52.71 9.66
N LEU A 5 -62.30 53.02 8.41
CA LEU A 5 -60.94 52.86 7.88
C LEU A 5 -60.05 54.01 8.39
N LYS A 6 -58.79 53.75 8.76
CA LYS A 6 -57.70 54.76 8.67
C LYS A 6 -56.30 54.12 8.57
N GLN A 7 -55.47 54.80 7.76
CA GLN A 7 -54.15 54.43 7.23
C GLN A 7 -52.94 54.86 8.09
N SER A 8 -51.78 54.25 7.76
CA SER A 8 -50.37 54.71 7.87
C SER A 8 -49.74 54.72 9.29
N SER A 9 -48.46 54.41 9.51
CA SER A 9 -47.25 54.78 8.76
C SER A 9 -46.03 53.88 9.07
N THR A 10 -44.99 54.11 8.28
CA THR A 10 -43.66 53.49 8.12
C THR A 10 -42.76 53.38 9.35
N GLY A 11 -42.00 52.28 9.42
CA GLY A 11 -40.73 52.18 10.17
C GLY A 11 -39.78 51.20 9.50
N PHE A 12 -38.71 51.71 8.88
CA PHE A 12 -37.59 50.92 8.36
C PHE A 12 -36.82 50.31 9.54
N VAL A 13 -36.78 48.99 9.64
CA VAL A 13 -35.92 48.28 10.59
C VAL A 13 -34.87 47.53 9.78
N ALA A 14 -33.62 48.00 9.83
CA ALA A 14 -32.48 47.28 9.29
C ALA A 14 -32.37 45.91 10.01
N PRO A 15 -32.21 44.78 9.28
CA PRO A 15 -32.08 43.49 9.92
C PRO A 15 -30.76 43.44 10.71
N ARG A 16 -30.87 43.37 12.05
CA ARG A 16 -29.73 43.00 12.90
C ARG A 16 -29.24 41.61 12.47
N ALA A 17 -27.96 41.53 12.10
CA ALA A 17 -27.31 40.27 11.80
C ALA A 17 -27.46 39.31 12.99
N ARG A 18 -27.89 38.07 12.70
CA ARG A 18 -28.07 37.05 13.74
C ARG A 18 -26.71 36.75 14.38
N PRO A 19 -26.63 36.45 15.69
CA PRO A 19 -25.37 36.18 16.40
C PRO A 19 -24.50 35.10 15.73
N LYS A 20 -25.14 34.10 15.11
CA LYS A 20 -24.45 33.04 14.35
C LYS A 20 -23.76 33.57 13.09
N THR A 21 -24.34 34.54 12.39
CA THR A 21 -23.75 35.14 11.19
C THR A 21 -22.54 36.01 11.53
N LEU A 22 -22.59 36.72 12.66
CA LEU A 22 -21.45 37.46 13.21
C LEU A 22 -20.32 36.53 13.67
N LEU A 23 -20.65 35.37 14.25
CA LEU A 23 -19.69 34.34 14.62
C LEU A 23 -18.98 33.73 13.40
N PHE A 24 -19.72 33.44 12.32
CA PHE A 24 -19.14 32.93 11.07
C PHE A 24 -18.25 33.97 10.38
N LEU A 25 -18.64 35.25 10.37
CA LEU A 25 -17.81 36.33 9.85
C LEU A 25 -16.55 36.55 10.72
N ALA A 26 -16.67 36.47 12.04
CA ALA A 26 -15.52 36.55 12.94
C ALA A 26 -14.56 35.37 12.74
N LEU A 27 -15.06 34.14 12.61
CA LEU A 27 -14.24 32.96 12.32
C LEU A 27 -13.58 33.04 10.94
N ALA A 28 -14.29 33.53 9.91
CA ALA A 28 -13.71 33.72 8.58
C ALA A 28 -12.59 34.76 8.58
N VAL A 29 -12.77 35.89 9.28
CA VAL A 29 -11.73 36.93 9.42
C VAL A 29 -10.55 36.42 10.24
N ILE A 30 -10.80 35.65 11.31
CA ILE A 30 -9.73 35.01 12.10
C ILE A 30 -8.97 34.00 11.24
N SER A 31 -9.64 33.18 10.43
CA SER A 31 -8.99 32.21 9.53
C SER A 31 -8.18 32.87 8.44
N VAL A 32 -8.69 33.94 7.82
CA VAL A 32 -7.94 34.72 6.81
C VAL A 32 -6.75 35.44 7.46
N TYR A 33 -6.91 35.98 8.67
CA TYR A 33 -5.81 36.56 9.43
C TYR A 33 -4.78 35.48 9.82
N PHE A 34 -5.20 34.28 10.24
CA PHE A 34 -4.31 33.18 10.60
C PHE A 34 -3.52 32.66 9.40
N LEU A 35 -4.16 32.58 8.23
CA LEU A 35 -3.53 32.19 6.97
C LEU A 35 -2.60 33.27 6.42
N ALA A 36 -2.91 34.56 6.63
CA ALA A 36 -2.08 35.67 6.17
C ALA A 36 -0.90 36.00 7.11
N THR A 37 -0.98 35.64 8.40
CA THR A 37 0.02 36.01 9.42
C THR A 37 0.89 34.85 9.89
N ARG A 38 0.53 33.60 9.62
CA ARG A 38 1.44 32.46 9.75
C ARG A 38 2.08 32.15 8.41
N GLY A 39 3.14 32.89 8.10
CA GLY A 39 4.11 32.43 7.12
C GLY A 39 4.57 31.02 7.47
N ALA A 40 4.75 30.19 6.44
CA ALA A 40 5.39 28.88 6.59
C ALA A 40 6.68 29.02 7.40
N PRO A 41 6.98 28.10 8.34
CA PRO A 41 8.24 28.16 9.07
C PRO A 41 9.40 28.16 8.07
N ALA A 42 10.21 29.21 8.14
CA ALA A 42 11.40 29.38 7.34
C ALA A 42 12.39 28.25 7.68
N GLY A 43 12.74 27.46 6.67
CA GLY A 43 13.66 26.33 6.82
C GLY A 43 13.88 25.56 5.52
N TYR A 44 13.89 26.26 4.38
CA TYR A 44 14.49 25.70 3.17
C TYR A 44 15.95 26.18 3.15
N HIS A 45 16.89 25.26 3.29
CA HIS A 45 18.30 25.53 3.01
C HIS A 45 18.66 24.79 1.72
N VAL A 46 18.74 25.54 0.63
CA VAL A 46 19.26 25.08 -0.65
C VAL A 46 20.77 24.86 -0.51
N VAL A 47 21.23 23.64 -0.81
CA VAL A 47 22.65 23.36 -1.07
C VAL A 47 22.80 23.33 -2.60
N PRO A 48 23.61 24.21 -3.22
CA PRO A 48 23.99 24.02 -4.61
C PRO A 48 25.04 22.92 -4.68
N TRP A 49 24.83 21.88 -5.49
CA TRP A 49 25.89 20.92 -5.78
C TRP A 49 25.99 20.61 -7.28
N ASN A 50 27.23 20.76 -7.77
CA ASN A 50 27.67 20.52 -9.13
C ASN A 50 27.67 19.03 -9.47
N HIS A 51 27.34 18.72 -10.72
CA HIS A 51 27.65 17.44 -11.34
C HIS A 51 29.12 17.08 -11.12
N ASP A 52 29.39 16.00 -10.38
CA ASP A 52 30.26 14.89 -10.80
C ASP A 52 30.36 13.83 -9.69
N GLY A 53 29.89 12.62 -10.01
CA GLY A 53 30.01 11.45 -9.15
C GLY A 53 31.26 10.62 -9.46
N THR A 54 31.91 10.17 -8.38
CA THR A 54 32.77 8.98 -8.22
C THR A 54 34.25 9.06 -8.60
N GLY A 55 35.09 8.45 -7.75
CA GLY A 55 36.53 8.59 -7.72
C GLY A 55 37.35 7.71 -8.67
N ALA A 56 38.58 8.17 -8.89
CA ALA A 56 39.82 7.41 -9.10
C ALA A 56 40.99 8.31 -8.65
N PRO A 57 42.09 7.80 -8.06
CA PRO A 57 43.23 8.65 -7.72
C PRO A 57 43.93 9.12 -9.01
N PRO A 58 44.27 10.41 -9.15
CA PRO A 58 44.93 10.91 -10.35
C PRO A 58 46.38 10.39 -10.44
N PRO A 59 46.92 10.21 -11.67
CA PRO A 59 48.31 9.81 -11.85
C PRO A 59 49.25 10.91 -11.35
N ALA A 60 50.44 10.51 -10.87
CA ALA A 60 51.46 11.41 -10.38
C ALA A 60 51.82 12.46 -11.45
N ALA A 61 51.39 13.71 -11.22
CA ALA A 61 51.77 14.87 -12.01
C ALA A 61 52.77 15.72 -11.20
N ASP A 62 53.80 16.16 -11.90
CA ASP A 62 54.96 16.89 -11.37
C ASP A 62 54.58 18.11 -10.52
N LYS A 63 55.30 18.27 -9.41
CA LYS A 63 55.16 19.38 -8.46
C LYS A 63 55.52 20.71 -9.13
N ALA A 64 54.51 21.48 -9.52
CA ALA A 64 54.65 22.94 -9.65
C ALA A 64 54.71 23.58 -8.24
N PRO A 65 55.51 24.63 -8.02
CA PRO A 65 55.62 25.28 -6.72
C PRO A 65 54.29 25.95 -6.33
N ALA A 66 53.91 25.80 -5.06
CA ALA A 66 52.71 26.38 -4.49
C ALA A 66 52.70 27.91 -4.65
N GLU A 67 51.59 28.46 -5.16
CA GLU A 67 51.32 29.89 -5.08
C GLU A 67 51.27 30.34 -3.61
N PRO A 68 51.79 31.54 -3.28
CA PRO A 68 51.70 32.08 -1.93
C PRO A 68 50.24 32.28 -1.50
N PRO A 69 49.93 32.14 -0.20
CA PRO A 69 48.58 32.32 0.31
C PRO A 69 48.08 33.73 -0.02
N LYS A 70 46.90 33.82 -0.63
CA LYS A 70 46.22 35.11 -0.83
C LYS A 70 46.02 35.79 0.54
N PRO A 71 46.18 37.13 0.64
CA PRO A 71 45.91 37.86 1.87
C PRO A 71 44.49 37.54 2.35
N ALA A 72 44.32 37.36 3.67
CA ALA A 72 42.99 37.26 4.27
C ALA A 72 42.19 38.51 3.90
N GLU A 73 41.03 38.32 3.27
CA GLU A 73 40.11 39.42 2.97
C GLU A 73 39.73 40.13 4.28
N PRO A 74 39.66 41.47 4.30
CA PRO A 74 39.21 42.19 5.49
C PRO A 74 37.80 41.72 5.87
N PRO A 75 37.46 41.68 7.18
CA PRO A 75 36.14 41.24 7.62
C PRO A 75 35.08 42.13 6.97
N LYS A 76 34.18 41.51 6.20
CA LYS A 76 33.04 42.18 5.55
C LYS A 76 32.31 43.07 6.55
N SER A 77 32.09 44.32 6.18
CA SER A 77 31.25 45.25 6.92
C SER A 77 29.84 44.67 7.11
N GLU A 78 29.14 45.12 8.14
CA GLU A 78 27.77 44.68 8.42
C GLU A 78 26.83 44.96 7.24
N GLU A 79 27.11 46.01 6.47
CA GLU A 79 26.38 46.40 5.26
C GLU A 79 26.67 45.45 4.08
N GLU A 80 27.92 45.02 3.88
CA GLU A 80 28.29 44.03 2.86
C GLU A 80 27.69 42.65 3.14
N LYS A 81 27.63 42.24 4.42
CA LYS A 81 26.97 40.98 4.81
C LYS A 81 25.47 41.00 4.52
N LYS A 82 24.81 42.13 4.79
CA LYS A 82 23.38 42.31 4.52
C LYS A 82 23.08 42.31 3.01
N GLN A 83 23.92 42.97 2.21
CA GLN A 83 23.80 42.95 0.75
C GLN A 83 24.03 41.56 0.16
N GLU A 84 24.97 40.79 0.72
CA GLU A 84 25.21 39.40 0.32
C GLU A 84 24.03 38.49 0.70
N GLU A 85 23.46 38.65 1.90
CA GLU A 85 22.27 37.92 2.33
C GLU A 85 21.04 38.24 1.44
N GLU A 86 20.83 39.52 1.10
CA GLU A 86 19.77 39.94 0.18
C GLU A 86 19.98 39.36 -1.23
N ARG A 87 21.23 39.35 -1.73
CA ARG A 87 21.55 38.74 -3.03
C ARG A 87 21.30 37.24 -3.04
N LEU A 88 21.69 36.52 -1.98
CA LEU A 88 21.44 35.08 -1.84
C LEU A 88 19.94 34.78 -1.78
N LYS A 89 19.15 35.59 -1.06
CA LYS A 89 17.69 35.48 -1.03
C LYS A 89 17.06 35.70 -2.41
N GLN A 90 17.52 36.72 -3.15
CA GLN A 90 17.04 36.97 -4.51
C GLN A 90 17.39 35.84 -5.49
N GLU A 91 18.59 35.27 -5.36
CA GLU A 91 19.01 34.11 -6.15
C GLU A 91 18.19 32.86 -5.84
N GLU A 92 17.95 32.59 -4.55
CA GLU A 92 17.09 31.50 -4.09
C GLU A 92 15.64 31.66 -4.59
N GLU A 93 15.09 32.87 -4.50
CA GLU A 93 13.74 33.17 -4.98
C GLU A 93 13.63 33.01 -6.50
N LYS A 94 14.64 33.46 -7.26
CA LYS A 94 14.70 33.26 -8.71
C LYS A 94 14.76 31.77 -9.08
N LEU A 95 15.61 30.99 -8.41
CA LEU A 95 15.69 29.54 -8.62
C LEU A 95 14.36 28.84 -8.28
N LYS A 96 13.67 29.29 -7.24
CA LYS A 96 12.34 28.78 -6.88
C LYS A 96 11.31 29.09 -7.98
N GLN A 97 11.29 30.31 -8.50
CA GLN A 97 10.39 30.70 -9.60
C GLN A 97 10.66 29.91 -10.88
N GLU A 98 11.94 29.71 -11.24
CA GLU A 98 12.33 28.90 -12.40
C GLU A 98 11.87 27.44 -12.24
N ARG A 99 12.04 26.86 -11.05
CA ARG A 99 11.55 25.52 -10.73
C ARG A 99 10.03 25.43 -10.81
N GLU A 100 9.30 26.37 -10.21
CA GLU A 100 7.83 26.39 -10.28
C GLU A 100 7.32 26.49 -11.73
N LYS A 101 7.98 27.30 -12.56
CA LYS A 101 7.66 27.40 -14.00
C LYS A 101 7.92 26.09 -14.74
N HIS A 102 9.04 25.42 -14.46
CA HIS A 102 9.35 24.11 -15.03
C HIS A 102 8.32 23.05 -14.61
N GLU A 103 7.98 23.01 -13.32
CA GLU A 103 6.96 22.10 -12.78
C GLU A 103 5.58 22.32 -13.42
N GLN A 104 5.19 23.58 -13.63
CA GLN A 104 3.94 23.90 -14.32
C GLN A 104 3.96 23.45 -15.77
N ALA A 105 5.07 23.66 -16.50
CA ALA A 105 5.19 23.22 -17.89
C ALA A 105 5.04 21.69 -18.04
N LEU A 106 5.62 20.90 -17.12
CA LEU A 106 5.46 19.44 -17.11
C LEU A 106 4.00 19.01 -16.88
N ARG A 107 3.25 19.75 -16.04
CA ARG A 107 1.83 19.48 -15.78
C ARG A 107 0.99 19.80 -17.01
N ASP A 108 1.23 20.94 -17.64
CA ASP A 108 0.52 21.38 -18.83
C ASP A 108 0.76 20.42 -20.01
N GLU A 109 2.02 19.98 -20.20
CA GLU A 109 2.39 19.01 -21.23
C GLU A 109 1.66 17.68 -21.04
N PHE A 110 1.70 17.11 -19.83
CA PHE A 110 0.96 15.87 -19.54
C PHE A 110 -0.55 16.05 -19.75
N ALA A 111 -1.13 17.15 -19.28
CA ALA A 111 -2.56 17.41 -19.44
C ALA A 111 -2.97 17.51 -20.92
N ALA A 112 -2.15 18.16 -21.75
CA ALA A 112 -2.38 18.25 -23.20
C ALA A 112 -2.28 16.86 -23.87
N GLU A 113 -1.25 16.06 -23.53
CA GLU A 113 -1.11 14.69 -24.04
C GLU A 113 -2.29 13.80 -23.58
N TYR A 114 -2.73 13.92 -22.33
CA TYR A 114 -3.89 13.21 -21.76
C TYR A 114 -5.19 13.54 -22.49
N GLU A 115 -5.43 14.82 -22.79
CA GLU A 115 -6.62 15.24 -23.53
C GLU A 115 -6.58 14.76 -24.99
N ALA A 116 -5.42 14.88 -25.65
CA ALA A 116 -5.25 14.42 -27.02
C ALA A 116 -5.52 12.91 -27.16
N ALA A 117 -5.14 12.11 -26.14
CA ALA A 117 -5.31 10.66 -26.15
C ALA A 117 -6.76 10.19 -26.16
N LYS A 118 -7.73 11.05 -25.81
CA LYS A 118 -9.16 10.72 -25.93
C LYS A 118 -9.60 10.42 -27.36
N SER A 119 -8.89 10.97 -28.34
CA SER A 119 -9.16 10.75 -29.77
C SER A 119 -8.55 9.45 -30.32
N LEU A 120 -7.69 8.77 -29.55
CA LEU A 120 -6.97 7.59 -30.00
C LEU A 120 -7.86 6.34 -29.97
N PRO A 121 -7.72 5.43 -30.96
CA PRO A 121 -8.33 4.10 -30.88
C PRO A 121 -7.84 3.36 -29.63
N GLY A 122 -8.77 2.78 -28.86
CA GLY A 122 -8.45 2.14 -27.58
C GLY A 122 -8.78 2.97 -26.35
N ASN A 123 -9.14 4.25 -26.51
CA ASN A 123 -9.67 5.07 -25.43
C ASN A 123 -10.89 4.41 -24.78
N ASP A 124 -10.89 4.35 -23.45
CA ASP A 124 -11.95 3.79 -22.61
C ASP A 124 -12.24 2.28 -22.84
N TYR A 125 -11.34 1.54 -23.49
CA TYR A 125 -11.52 0.09 -23.77
C TYR A 125 -11.52 -0.79 -22.51
N ILE A 126 -11.06 -0.27 -21.37
CA ILE A 126 -11.18 -0.96 -20.08
C ILE A 126 -12.64 -1.10 -19.62
N TYR A 127 -13.55 -0.24 -20.09
CA TYR A 127 -14.96 -0.25 -19.69
C TYR A 127 -15.84 -1.07 -20.64
N GLY A 128 -17.03 -1.48 -20.16
CA GLY A 128 -18.04 -2.14 -21.01
C GLY A 128 -17.70 -3.58 -21.44
N ASN A 129 -16.74 -4.22 -20.79
CA ASN A 129 -16.30 -5.57 -21.09
C ASN A 129 -17.19 -6.62 -20.41
N THR A 130 -17.72 -7.58 -21.19
CA THR A 130 -18.77 -8.50 -20.71
C THR A 130 -18.51 -9.96 -21.07
N LEU A 131 -19.23 -10.84 -20.37
CA LEU A 131 -19.28 -12.29 -20.64
C LEU A 131 -19.75 -12.66 -22.06
N ASN A 132 -20.37 -11.75 -22.80
CA ASN A 132 -20.83 -12.05 -24.17
C ASN A 132 -19.71 -11.95 -25.20
N THR A 133 -18.54 -11.42 -24.82
CA THR A 133 -17.44 -11.12 -25.74
C THR A 133 -16.17 -11.92 -25.45
N MET A 134 -16.30 -13.05 -24.73
CA MET A 134 -15.18 -13.84 -24.23
C MET A 134 -14.40 -14.54 -25.36
N THR A 135 -13.07 -14.41 -25.31
CA THR A 135 -12.11 -15.00 -26.25
C THR A 135 -10.96 -15.68 -25.49
N ASN A 136 -10.03 -16.33 -26.19
CA ASN A 136 -8.82 -16.95 -25.60
C ASN A 136 -9.09 -17.99 -24.50
N LYS A 137 -10.21 -18.71 -24.60
CA LYS A 137 -10.70 -19.61 -23.55
C LYS A 137 -9.76 -20.77 -23.21
N GLU A 138 -8.87 -21.17 -24.11
CA GLU A 138 -7.92 -22.27 -23.90
C GLU A 138 -6.46 -21.81 -23.85
N ASN A 139 -6.21 -20.50 -23.91
CA ASN A 139 -4.86 -19.95 -23.89
C ASN A 139 -4.34 -19.88 -22.44
N ARG A 140 -3.91 -20.99 -21.86
CA ARG A 140 -3.34 -21.03 -20.51
C ARG A 140 -2.30 -22.14 -20.37
N THR A 141 -1.51 -22.08 -19.31
CA THR A 141 -0.55 -23.13 -18.98
C THR A 141 -1.24 -24.39 -18.44
N ASN A 142 -0.54 -25.52 -18.41
CA ASN A 142 -1.05 -26.75 -17.79
C ASN A 142 -1.27 -26.56 -16.27
N GLU A 143 -0.43 -25.78 -15.60
CA GLU A 143 -0.60 -25.43 -14.17
C GLU A 143 -1.94 -24.71 -13.96
N HIS A 144 -2.19 -23.66 -14.75
CA HIS A 144 -3.44 -22.89 -14.67
C HIS A 144 -4.67 -23.71 -15.06
N ALA A 145 -4.53 -24.63 -16.02
CA ALA A 145 -5.62 -25.53 -16.40
C ALA A 145 -5.98 -26.52 -15.27
N ALA A 146 -5.00 -26.99 -14.50
CA ALA A 146 -5.21 -27.91 -13.39
C ALA A 146 -5.97 -27.27 -12.21
N ALA A 147 -5.89 -25.94 -12.07
CA ALA A 147 -6.65 -25.17 -11.07
C ALA A 147 -8.14 -25.01 -11.41
N LEU A 148 -8.59 -25.45 -12.61
CA LEU A 148 -9.97 -25.31 -13.07
C LEU A 148 -10.66 -26.67 -13.18
N ARG A 149 -11.82 -26.80 -12.54
CA ARG A 149 -12.67 -27.99 -12.60
C ARG A 149 -14.03 -27.67 -13.20
N ASP A 150 -14.46 -28.51 -14.14
CA ASP A 150 -15.81 -28.43 -14.73
C ASP A 150 -16.84 -28.81 -13.64
N VAL A 151 -17.81 -27.92 -13.42
CA VAL A 151 -18.90 -28.10 -12.43
C VAL A 151 -20.18 -28.63 -13.07
N GLY A 152 -20.13 -29.03 -14.34
CA GLY A 152 -21.27 -29.52 -15.11
C GLY A 152 -22.11 -28.39 -15.73
N ALA A 153 -23.25 -28.75 -16.31
CA ALA A 153 -24.20 -27.80 -16.88
C ALA A 153 -24.96 -27.07 -15.76
N GLN A 154 -24.35 -26.04 -15.19
CA GLN A 154 -25.07 -25.00 -14.46
C GLN A 154 -25.48 -23.91 -15.43
N ASP A 155 -26.75 -23.94 -15.85
CA ASP A 155 -27.32 -22.86 -16.64
C ASP A 155 -27.45 -21.61 -15.77
N VAL A 156 -26.55 -20.63 -15.99
CA VAL A 156 -26.65 -19.29 -15.40
C VAL A 156 -27.51 -18.42 -16.30
N ALA A 157 -28.66 -17.95 -15.78
CA ALA A 157 -29.70 -17.30 -16.59
C ALA A 157 -29.26 -16.02 -17.35
N TYR A 158 -28.09 -15.46 -17.02
CA TYR A 158 -27.58 -14.19 -17.56
C TYR A 158 -26.47 -14.35 -18.61
N THR A 159 -26.02 -15.57 -18.93
CA THR A 159 -24.98 -15.78 -19.93
C THR A 159 -25.03 -17.17 -20.57
N ASN A 160 -24.50 -17.29 -21.78
CA ASN A 160 -24.25 -18.58 -22.43
C ASN A 160 -22.85 -19.15 -22.13
N GLN A 161 -22.05 -18.45 -21.33
CA GLN A 161 -20.76 -18.94 -20.85
C GLN A 161 -20.96 -19.93 -19.71
N ARG A 162 -20.09 -20.94 -19.62
CA ARG A 162 -20.11 -21.92 -18.54
C ARG A 162 -19.12 -21.52 -17.43
N PRO A 163 -19.53 -21.53 -16.16
CA PRO A 163 -18.62 -21.33 -15.05
C PRO A 163 -17.77 -22.58 -14.78
N PHE A 164 -16.62 -22.39 -14.14
CA PHE A 164 -15.70 -23.42 -13.65
C PHE A 164 -15.38 -23.17 -12.19
N ALA A 165 -15.22 -24.23 -11.40
CA ALA A 165 -14.66 -24.12 -10.06
C ALA A 165 -13.16 -23.79 -10.18
N TYR A 166 -12.71 -22.76 -9.46
CA TYR A 166 -11.33 -22.31 -9.40
C TYR A 166 -10.72 -22.63 -8.03
N ASN A 167 -9.67 -23.46 -8.04
CA ASN A 167 -8.93 -23.86 -6.87
C ASN A 167 -7.45 -23.46 -7.00
N PRO A 168 -7.05 -22.29 -6.47
CA PRO A 168 -5.66 -21.84 -6.49
C PRO A 168 -4.84 -22.35 -5.31
N TYR A 169 -5.38 -23.23 -4.47
CA TYR A 169 -4.70 -23.73 -3.28
C TYR A 169 -3.72 -24.86 -3.63
N PRO A 170 -2.69 -25.09 -2.79
CA PRO A 170 -1.86 -26.29 -2.90
C PRO A 170 -2.71 -27.56 -2.87
N ASP A 171 -2.17 -28.64 -3.43
CA ASP A 171 -2.72 -29.99 -3.24
C ASP A 171 -2.46 -30.45 -1.79
N TYR A 172 -3.25 -29.90 -0.87
CA TYR A 172 -3.15 -30.16 0.55
C TYR A 172 -3.24 -31.66 0.83
N ASN A 173 -2.32 -32.17 1.65
CA ASN A 173 -2.18 -33.59 1.97
C ASN A 173 -1.82 -34.49 0.76
N GLY A 174 -1.47 -33.92 -0.40
CA GLY A 174 -0.85 -34.64 -1.50
C GLY A 174 0.55 -35.16 -1.16
N ASP A 175 1.12 -35.98 -2.04
CA ASP A 175 2.41 -36.65 -1.79
C ASP A 175 3.56 -35.67 -1.53
N GLU A 176 3.65 -34.57 -2.28
CA GLU A 176 4.68 -33.54 -2.09
C GLU A 176 4.43 -32.70 -0.83
N TRP A 177 3.16 -32.39 -0.51
CA TRP A 177 2.80 -31.68 0.71
C TRP A 177 3.23 -32.45 1.95
N ASN A 178 2.90 -33.74 2.00
CA ASN A 178 3.22 -34.61 3.13
C ASN A 178 4.73 -34.81 3.35
N LYS A 179 5.57 -34.65 2.31
CA LYS A 179 7.03 -34.71 2.45
C LYS A 179 7.61 -33.49 3.16
N THR A 180 7.02 -32.32 2.92
CA THR A 180 7.59 -31.02 3.29
C THR A 180 6.95 -30.41 4.54
N HIS A 181 5.67 -30.71 4.81
CA HIS A 181 4.89 -30.10 5.89
C HIS A 181 4.79 -31.03 7.09
N ARG A 182 4.85 -30.46 8.29
CA ARG A 182 4.96 -31.23 9.55
C ARG A 182 3.66 -31.88 10.00
N ALA A 183 2.52 -31.36 9.57
CA ALA A 183 1.19 -31.83 9.97
C ALA A 183 0.20 -31.78 8.80
N PRO A 184 -0.84 -32.61 8.80
CA PRO A 184 -1.87 -32.60 7.77
C PRO A 184 -2.73 -31.33 7.85
N TYR A 185 -3.22 -30.89 6.69
CA TYR A 185 -4.26 -29.88 6.55
C TYR A 185 -5.63 -30.47 6.89
N VAL A 186 -6.43 -29.72 7.65
CA VAL A 186 -7.82 -30.07 7.99
C VAL A 186 -8.77 -28.99 7.46
N PRO A 187 -9.75 -29.34 6.59
CA PRO A 187 -10.73 -28.38 6.09
C PRO A 187 -11.52 -27.69 7.20
N CYS A 188 -11.73 -26.38 7.06
CA CYS A 188 -12.50 -25.57 8.00
C CYS A 188 -13.97 -25.42 7.57
N ILE A 189 -14.84 -25.19 8.56
CA ILE A 189 -16.27 -24.97 8.36
C ILE A 189 -16.53 -23.47 8.24
N GLY A 190 -17.29 -23.08 7.22
CA GLY A 190 -17.69 -21.69 6.98
C GLY A 190 -19.05 -21.32 7.55
N ALA A 191 -19.51 -20.12 7.19
CA ALA A 191 -20.77 -19.54 7.66
C ALA A 191 -22.03 -20.37 7.31
N THR A 192 -21.95 -21.22 6.28
CA THR A 192 -23.04 -22.15 5.90
C THR A 192 -23.19 -23.33 6.86
N GLY A 193 -22.20 -23.58 7.72
CA GLY A 193 -22.09 -24.82 8.51
C GLY A 193 -21.48 -26.00 7.74
N GLU A 194 -20.98 -25.74 6.54
CA GLU A 194 -20.28 -26.71 5.69
C GLU A 194 -18.86 -26.27 5.36
N VAL A 195 -18.07 -27.13 4.72
CA VAL A 195 -16.73 -26.79 4.26
C VAL A 195 -16.83 -25.68 3.20
N VAL A 196 -15.91 -24.72 3.23
CA VAL A 196 -15.89 -23.62 2.26
C VAL A 196 -15.57 -24.16 0.86
N GLU A 197 -16.36 -23.77 -0.14
CA GLU A 197 -16.28 -24.28 -1.52
C GLU A 197 -15.33 -23.47 -2.43
N ASP A 198 -15.12 -23.95 -3.66
CA ASP A 198 -14.39 -23.24 -4.72
C ASP A 198 -15.22 -22.07 -5.25
N LEU A 199 -14.56 -20.95 -5.57
CA LEU A 199 -15.20 -19.89 -6.32
C LEU A 199 -15.46 -20.32 -7.76
N LEU A 200 -16.53 -19.78 -8.35
CA LEU A 200 -16.82 -19.96 -9.76
C LEU A 200 -16.20 -18.83 -10.58
N VAL A 201 -15.61 -19.17 -11.72
CA VAL A 201 -15.02 -18.23 -12.68
C VAL A 201 -15.39 -18.60 -14.11
N PHE A 202 -15.24 -17.67 -15.04
CA PHE A 202 -15.43 -17.91 -16.47
C PHE A 202 -14.09 -17.95 -17.19
N LYS A 203 -13.94 -18.88 -18.14
CA LYS A 203 -12.74 -18.99 -18.98
C LYS A 203 -12.67 -17.88 -20.04
N GLY A 204 -11.45 -17.38 -20.26
CA GLY A 204 -11.12 -16.41 -21.30
C GLY A 204 -11.11 -14.98 -20.78
N GLN A 205 -10.93 -14.05 -21.71
CA GLN A 205 -10.99 -12.61 -21.46
C GLN A 205 -11.92 -11.91 -22.47
N PRO A 206 -12.59 -10.81 -22.09
CA PRO A 206 -13.36 -10.01 -23.03
C PRO A 206 -12.50 -9.52 -24.20
N SER A 207 -12.99 -9.68 -25.43
CA SER A 207 -12.22 -9.50 -26.68
C SER A 207 -11.55 -8.14 -26.87
N LYS A 208 -12.08 -7.09 -26.22
CA LYS A 208 -11.58 -5.71 -26.33
C LYS A 208 -10.80 -5.24 -25.10
N PHE A 209 -10.71 -6.07 -24.06
CA PHE A 209 -10.01 -5.69 -22.84
C PHE A 209 -8.53 -5.44 -23.16
N PRO A 210 -7.97 -4.28 -22.81
CA PRO A 210 -6.62 -3.91 -23.23
C PRO A 210 -5.54 -4.69 -22.47
N ALA A 211 -4.35 -4.72 -23.04
CA ALA A 211 -3.16 -5.21 -22.36
C ALA A 211 -2.81 -4.32 -21.14
N THR A 212 -2.04 -4.86 -20.20
CA THR A 212 -1.59 -4.13 -19.03
C THR A 212 -0.56 -3.07 -19.40
N GLY A 213 -0.66 -1.88 -18.80
CA GLY A 213 0.35 -0.82 -18.94
C GLY A 213 1.53 -1.04 -18.00
N PHE A 214 1.25 -1.44 -16.76
CA PHE A 214 2.27 -1.87 -15.79
C PHE A 214 2.02 -3.30 -15.33
N GLY A 215 3.12 -3.99 -15.00
CA GLY A 215 3.05 -5.36 -14.54
C GLY A 215 2.47 -6.31 -15.59
N SER A 216 2.35 -7.58 -15.24
CA SER A 216 1.70 -8.56 -16.10
C SER A 216 1.28 -9.81 -15.33
N PHE A 217 0.37 -10.59 -15.90
CA PHE A 217 0.02 -11.90 -15.36
C PHE A 217 1.21 -12.86 -15.45
N ASN A 218 1.97 -12.80 -16.55
CA ASN A 218 3.11 -13.67 -16.80
C ASN A 218 4.22 -13.53 -15.74
N VAL A 219 4.60 -12.30 -15.37
CA VAL A 219 5.67 -12.06 -14.38
C VAL A 219 5.28 -12.56 -12.99
N LEU A 220 3.99 -12.59 -12.66
CA LEU A 220 3.47 -13.10 -11.39
C LEU A 220 3.00 -14.56 -11.46
N ASN A 221 3.13 -15.25 -12.61
CA ASN A 221 2.58 -16.58 -12.86
C ASN A 221 1.06 -16.71 -12.56
N MET A 222 0.29 -15.66 -12.84
CA MET A 222 -1.16 -15.64 -12.67
C MET A 222 -1.87 -16.03 -13.97
N ASP A 223 -3.05 -16.65 -13.88
CA ASP A 223 -3.90 -16.85 -15.08
C ASP A 223 -4.63 -15.54 -15.41
N GLY A 224 -4.24 -14.89 -16.51
CA GLY A 224 -4.94 -13.72 -17.04
C GLY A 224 -6.17 -14.04 -17.89
N ASN A 225 -6.37 -15.31 -18.25
CA ASN A 225 -7.46 -15.80 -19.10
C ASN A 225 -8.56 -16.47 -18.27
N ILE A 226 -8.86 -15.86 -17.12
CA ILE A 226 -10.04 -16.09 -16.30
C ILE A 226 -10.74 -14.76 -16.02
N CYS A 227 -12.04 -14.82 -15.79
CA CYS A 227 -12.86 -13.65 -15.64
C CYS A 227 -13.88 -13.84 -14.52
N TYR A 228 -14.03 -12.81 -13.69
CA TYR A 228 -14.88 -12.78 -12.50
C TYR A 228 -16.13 -11.94 -12.77
N GLU A 229 -17.29 -12.54 -12.56
CA GLU A 229 -18.59 -11.87 -12.56
C GLU A 229 -19.12 -11.77 -11.13
N ARG A 230 -19.85 -10.69 -10.82
CA ARG A 230 -20.24 -10.33 -9.44
C ARG A 230 -20.95 -11.44 -8.66
N ASP A 231 -21.87 -12.20 -9.24
CA ASP A 231 -22.64 -13.23 -8.54
C ASP A 231 -21.77 -14.46 -8.27
N THR A 232 -20.96 -14.87 -9.25
CA THR A 232 -19.99 -15.95 -9.04
C THR A 232 -18.86 -15.59 -8.08
N ARG A 233 -18.50 -14.30 -8.00
CA ARG A 233 -17.41 -13.77 -7.17
C ARG A 233 -17.83 -13.44 -5.73
N LEU A 234 -18.96 -12.75 -5.55
CA LEU A 234 -19.43 -12.24 -4.26
C LEU A 234 -20.74 -12.88 -3.79
N GLY A 235 -21.41 -13.68 -4.63
CA GLY A 235 -22.61 -14.42 -4.27
C GLY A 235 -22.45 -15.25 -3.00
N PRO A 236 -21.40 -16.12 -2.90
CA PRO A 236 -21.12 -16.91 -1.70
C PRO A 236 -20.92 -16.09 -0.42
N TYR A 237 -20.64 -14.79 -0.56
CA TYR A 237 -20.34 -13.88 0.55
C TYR A 237 -21.49 -12.91 0.87
N GLY A 238 -22.70 -13.20 0.34
CA GLY A 238 -23.92 -12.46 0.68
C GLY A 238 -24.29 -11.38 -0.33
N LEU A 239 -23.73 -11.36 -1.54
CA LEU A 239 -24.35 -10.64 -2.66
C LEU A 239 -25.66 -11.31 -3.07
N GLN A 240 -25.68 -12.65 -3.02
CA GLN A 240 -26.88 -13.45 -3.23
C GLN A 240 -27.29 -14.14 -1.91
N PRO A 241 -28.59 -14.39 -1.68
CA PRO A 241 -29.03 -15.16 -0.52
C PRO A 241 -28.34 -16.53 -0.47
N GLN A 242 -27.76 -16.87 0.67
CA GLN A 242 -27.13 -18.17 0.91
C GLN A 242 -27.98 -18.97 1.90
N LEU A 243 -27.93 -20.30 1.78
CA LEU A 243 -28.59 -21.23 2.69
C LEU A 243 -27.56 -21.92 3.58
N SER A 244 -27.92 -22.13 4.84
CA SER A 244 -27.16 -22.97 5.75
C SER A 244 -27.37 -24.45 5.42
N LYS A 245 -26.58 -25.32 6.04
CA LYS A 245 -26.75 -26.78 6.00
C LYS A 245 -28.18 -27.24 6.32
N ALA A 246 -28.91 -26.48 7.13
CA ALA A 246 -30.30 -26.77 7.49
C ALA A 246 -31.32 -26.29 6.44
N GLY A 247 -30.87 -25.71 5.31
CA GLY A 247 -31.73 -25.12 4.27
C GLY A 247 -32.34 -23.77 4.64
N LEU A 248 -31.88 -23.15 5.74
CA LEU A 248 -32.36 -21.84 6.20
C LEU A 248 -31.50 -20.72 5.64
N ARG A 249 -32.11 -19.59 5.27
CA ARG A 249 -31.36 -18.40 4.84
C ARG A 249 -30.37 -17.96 5.92
N ILE A 250 -29.12 -17.72 5.52
CA ILE A 250 -28.09 -17.22 6.42
C ILE A 250 -28.44 -15.80 6.87
N ASP A 251 -28.42 -15.61 8.18
CA ASP A 251 -28.44 -14.31 8.82
C ASP A 251 -26.99 -13.89 9.11
N TRP A 252 -26.43 -13.12 8.19
CA TRP A 252 -25.02 -12.75 8.25
C TRP A 252 -24.66 -11.92 9.47
N ASP A 253 -25.56 -11.05 9.93
CA ASP A 253 -25.28 -10.16 11.06
C ASP A 253 -25.07 -10.94 12.39
N ASN A 254 -25.51 -12.20 12.44
CA ASN A 254 -25.35 -13.11 13.58
C ASN A 254 -24.24 -14.17 13.39
N ILE A 255 -23.48 -14.11 12.29
CA ILE A 255 -22.31 -14.97 12.09
C ILE A 255 -21.11 -14.38 12.82
N ASN A 256 -20.55 -15.10 13.78
CA ASN A 256 -19.30 -14.69 14.41
C ASN A 256 -18.11 -15.16 13.56
N TRP A 257 -17.55 -14.26 12.75
CA TRP A 257 -16.40 -14.57 11.91
C TRP A 257 -15.08 -14.75 12.70
N GLY A 258 -14.98 -14.20 13.91
CA GLY A 258 -13.84 -14.43 14.81
C GLY A 258 -13.78 -15.89 15.21
N ASP A 259 -14.87 -16.42 15.75
CA ASP A 259 -14.99 -17.82 16.17
C ASP A 259 -14.71 -18.81 15.03
N LEU A 260 -15.13 -18.50 13.80
CA LEU A 260 -14.88 -19.36 12.64
C LEU A 260 -13.38 -19.45 12.32
N GLN A 261 -12.67 -18.32 12.38
CA GLN A 261 -11.22 -18.28 12.17
C GLN A 261 -10.48 -19.00 13.31
N GLU A 262 -10.83 -18.74 14.56
CA GLU A 262 -10.20 -19.37 15.73
C GLU A 262 -10.35 -20.89 15.70
N LYS A 263 -11.57 -21.40 15.50
CA LYS A 263 -11.82 -22.84 15.35
C LYS A 263 -11.06 -23.45 14.17
N CYS A 264 -10.85 -22.69 13.10
CA CYS A 264 -10.07 -23.15 11.95
C CYS A 264 -8.58 -23.29 12.30
N VAL A 265 -8.02 -22.29 12.98
CA VAL A 265 -6.62 -22.30 13.46
C VAL A 265 -6.42 -23.42 14.48
N GLU A 266 -7.32 -23.60 15.45
CA GLU A 266 -7.24 -24.68 16.45
C GLU A 266 -7.17 -26.06 15.81
N ARG A 267 -8.00 -26.32 14.80
CA ARG A 267 -8.00 -27.59 14.05
C ARG A 267 -6.70 -27.85 13.29
N ASN A 268 -6.00 -26.77 12.92
CA ASN A 268 -4.78 -26.81 12.13
C ASN A 268 -3.53 -26.45 12.96
N ALA A 269 -3.65 -26.30 14.28
CA ALA A 269 -2.60 -25.73 15.14
C ALA A 269 -1.26 -26.48 15.03
N ALA A 270 -1.31 -27.81 14.83
CA ALA A 270 -0.12 -28.62 14.62
C ALA A 270 0.73 -28.21 13.40
N ARG A 271 0.21 -27.40 12.48
CA ARG A 271 0.94 -26.85 11.32
C ARG A 271 1.81 -25.63 11.68
N PHE A 272 1.44 -24.85 12.70
CA PHE A 272 2.00 -23.52 12.95
C PHE A 272 2.78 -23.40 14.26
N ASP A 273 3.84 -22.60 14.27
CA ASP A 273 4.54 -22.26 15.52
C ASP A 273 3.76 -21.24 16.34
N ASP A 274 3.95 -21.25 17.66
CA ASP A 274 3.32 -20.30 18.59
C ASP A 274 3.95 -18.89 18.57
N GLY A 275 4.93 -18.68 17.69
CA GLY A 275 5.67 -17.42 17.59
C GLY A 275 6.77 -17.24 18.64
N LYS A 276 7.53 -16.15 18.50
CA LYS A 276 8.58 -15.76 19.44
C LYS A 276 8.55 -14.26 19.73
N PRO A 277 8.84 -13.84 20.97
CA PRO A 277 9.03 -12.43 21.30
C PRO A 277 10.15 -11.78 20.46
N ASN A 278 10.16 -10.46 20.40
CA ASN A 278 11.15 -9.69 19.65
C ASN A 278 12.56 -9.81 20.24
N GLU A 279 13.43 -10.57 19.55
CA GLU A 279 14.81 -10.81 19.97
C GLU A 279 15.73 -9.59 19.80
N TYR A 280 15.37 -8.63 18.95
CA TYR A 280 16.19 -7.45 18.68
C TYR A 280 16.21 -6.46 19.84
N ILE A 281 15.22 -6.52 20.74
CA ILE A 281 15.26 -5.77 22.01
C ILE A 281 16.53 -6.11 22.81
N LYS A 282 16.97 -7.38 22.76
CA LYS A 282 18.15 -7.85 23.52
C LYS A 282 19.45 -7.77 22.72
N THR A 283 19.37 -7.80 21.39
CA THR A 283 20.52 -8.09 20.52
C THR A 283 20.94 -6.95 19.61
N ALA A 284 20.03 -6.03 19.25
CA ALA A 284 20.33 -4.98 18.28
C ALA A 284 21.14 -3.83 18.90
N TYR A 285 20.79 -3.39 20.11
CA TYR A 285 21.42 -2.23 20.76
C TYR A 285 21.54 -2.40 22.28
N PRO A 286 22.73 -2.16 22.90
CA PRO A 286 22.93 -2.31 24.34
C PRO A 286 22.00 -1.45 25.20
N GLU A 287 21.74 -0.21 24.80
CA GLU A 287 20.89 0.73 25.54
C GLU A 287 19.42 0.28 25.60
N ILE A 288 18.96 -0.40 24.55
CA ILE A 288 17.61 -0.98 24.50
C ILE A 288 17.56 -2.26 25.34
N ALA A 289 18.60 -3.10 25.27
CA ALA A 289 18.68 -4.32 26.06
C ALA A 289 18.68 -4.03 27.57
N GLU A 290 19.40 -3.00 28.01
CA GLU A 290 19.43 -2.57 29.41
C GLU A 290 18.06 -2.08 29.89
N LYS A 291 17.37 -1.29 29.07
CA LYS A 291 16.10 -0.65 29.45
C LYS A 291 14.89 -1.60 29.37
N TYR A 292 14.82 -2.45 28.35
CA TYR A 292 13.63 -3.25 28.03
C TYR A 292 13.86 -4.77 28.03
N GLY A 293 15.11 -5.25 28.08
CA GLY A 293 15.43 -6.67 27.92
C GLY A 293 14.85 -7.58 29.00
N LYS A 294 14.72 -7.09 30.25
CA LYS A 294 14.18 -7.87 31.37
C LYS A 294 12.72 -8.28 31.16
N GLU A 295 11.89 -7.40 30.60
CA GLU A 295 10.47 -7.68 30.35
C GLU A 295 10.31 -8.81 29.33
N VAL A 296 11.13 -8.79 28.27
CA VAL A 296 11.14 -9.84 27.23
C VAL A 296 11.55 -11.19 27.81
N GLU A 297 12.57 -11.23 28.66
CA GLU A 297 12.99 -12.47 29.32
C GLU A 297 11.89 -13.07 30.21
N GLU A 298 11.11 -12.24 30.89
CA GLU A 298 9.99 -12.73 31.70
C GLU A 298 8.89 -13.33 30.82
N VAL A 299 8.55 -12.69 29.71
CA VAL A 299 7.56 -13.20 28.74
C VAL A 299 8.03 -14.53 28.16
N GLU A 300 9.30 -14.63 27.76
CA GLU A 300 9.89 -15.89 27.29
C GLU A 300 9.76 -16.98 28.35
N LYS A 301 10.18 -16.71 29.60
CA LYS A 301 10.10 -17.67 30.71
C LYS A 301 8.67 -18.15 30.99
N ARG A 302 7.67 -17.28 30.84
CA ARG A 302 6.25 -17.62 31.00
C ARG A 302 5.70 -18.45 29.84
N GLY A 303 6.22 -18.27 28.62
CA GLY A 303 5.86 -19.05 27.43
C GLY A 303 6.53 -20.43 27.31
N PHE A 304 7.57 -20.71 28.11
CA PHE A 304 8.27 -22.01 28.11
C PHE A 304 7.53 -23.08 28.94
N THR A 305 6.38 -23.56 28.46
CA THR A 305 5.85 -24.88 28.85
C THR A 305 5.53 -25.68 27.60
N ASN A 306 6.43 -26.62 27.23
CA ASN A 306 6.30 -27.69 26.22
C ASN A 306 6.82 -27.47 24.78
N PHE A 307 8.03 -26.93 24.60
CA PHE A 307 8.76 -27.14 23.34
C PHE A 307 9.42 -28.53 23.31
N LYS A 308 8.83 -29.49 22.59
CA LYS A 308 9.59 -30.59 21.99
C LYS A 308 9.89 -30.21 20.54
N GLU A 309 11.10 -29.72 20.28
CA GLU A 309 11.61 -29.60 18.90
C GLU A 309 11.55 -30.98 18.21
N SER A 310 10.54 -31.22 17.38
CA SER A 310 10.58 -32.34 16.43
C SER A 310 11.26 -31.88 15.15
N LYS A 311 12.57 -32.09 15.07
CA LYS A 311 13.49 -31.60 14.01
C LYS A 311 13.40 -32.35 12.66
N ALA A 312 12.23 -32.50 12.06
CA ALA A 312 12.15 -33.16 10.74
C ALA A 312 11.54 -32.31 9.62
N LYS A 313 10.54 -31.48 9.89
CA LYS A 313 9.77 -30.75 8.86
C LYS A 313 9.48 -29.31 9.28
N LYS A 314 9.44 -28.41 8.29
CA LYS A 314 9.23 -26.96 8.49
C LYS A 314 7.80 -26.70 8.99
N ALA A 315 7.64 -25.73 9.89
CA ALA A 315 6.33 -25.18 10.25
C ALA A 315 5.79 -24.33 9.09
N ASP A 316 4.46 -24.31 8.97
CA ASP A 316 3.78 -23.44 8.03
C ASP A 316 3.81 -22.01 8.58
N THR A 317 3.87 -21.03 7.69
CA THR A 317 3.91 -19.62 8.09
C THR A 317 2.52 -19.09 8.40
N ARG A 318 2.40 -18.21 9.39
CA ARG A 318 1.16 -17.48 9.67
C ARG A 318 1.25 -16.02 9.25
N THR A 319 0.17 -15.51 8.65
CA THR A 319 0.08 -14.13 8.17
C THR A 319 -1.17 -13.43 8.72
N ALA A 320 -1.02 -12.29 9.37
CA ALA A 320 -2.16 -11.44 9.72
C ALA A 320 -2.52 -10.51 8.55
N VAL A 321 -3.81 -10.26 8.33
CA VAL A 321 -4.30 -9.22 7.41
C VAL A 321 -5.03 -8.17 8.22
N LEU A 322 -4.40 -7.00 8.37
CA LEU A 322 -4.92 -5.91 9.20
C LEU A 322 -5.68 -4.91 8.33
N LEU A 323 -7.00 -5.04 8.35
CA LEU A 323 -7.91 -4.12 7.69
C LEU A 323 -7.99 -2.82 8.50
N ARG A 324 -7.42 -1.73 7.96
CA ARG A 324 -7.34 -0.45 8.66
C ARG A 324 -8.70 0.24 8.72
N SER A 325 -9.24 0.39 9.92
CA SER A 325 -10.54 1.04 10.16
C SER A 325 -10.45 2.11 11.23
N TYR A 326 -11.53 2.87 11.44
CA TYR A 326 -11.60 3.94 12.45
C TYR A 326 -13.03 4.14 12.97
N THR A 327 -13.16 4.70 14.17
CA THR A 327 -14.46 5.05 14.77
C THR A 327 -15.25 6.00 13.86
N GLY A 328 -16.52 5.68 13.65
CA GLY A 328 -17.39 6.42 12.71
C GLY A 328 -17.33 5.98 11.25
N LYS A 329 -16.43 5.05 10.85
CA LYS A 329 -16.50 4.44 9.51
C LYS A 329 -17.85 3.76 9.32
N LYS A 330 -18.48 4.00 8.17
CA LYS A 330 -19.67 3.25 7.74
C LYS A 330 -19.21 2.04 6.90
N TYR A 331 -19.72 0.87 7.25
CA TYR A 331 -19.51 -0.38 6.52
C TYR A 331 -20.70 -0.59 5.61
N SER A 332 -20.48 -0.42 4.30
CA SER A 332 -21.47 -0.77 3.28
C SER A 332 -21.66 -2.29 3.23
N GLU A 333 -22.78 -2.75 2.65
CA GLU A 333 -22.97 -4.19 2.40
C GLU A 333 -21.85 -4.77 1.53
N ASN A 334 -21.29 -3.97 0.61
CA ASN A 334 -20.14 -4.41 -0.18
C ASN A 334 -18.86 -4.53 0.66
N ASP A 335 -18.62 -3.64 1.62
CA ASP A 335 -17.49 -3.80 2.57
C ASP A 335 -17.62 -5.12 3.32
N LYS A 336 -18.82 -5.43 3.83
CA LYS A 336 -19.09 -6.71 4.51
C LYS A 336 -18.81 -7.90 3.59
N GLN A 337 -19.34 -7.92 2.37
CA GLN A 337 -19.10 -8.99 1.39
C GLN A 337 -17.61 -9.21 1.11
N VAL A 338 -16.82 -8.14 1.01
CA VAL A 338 -15.37 -8.23 0.77
C VAL A 338 -14.63 -8.75 2.01
N ILE A 339 -14.99 -8.33 3.22
CA ILE A 339 -14.41 -8.87 4.46
C ILE A 339 -14.70 -10.36 4.59
N ARG A 340 -15.95 -10.79 4.33
CA ARG A 340 -16.33 -12.22 4.33
C ARG A 340 -15.56 -13.02 3.29
N ALA A 341 -15.34 -12.45 2.10
CA ALA A 341 -14.53 -13.05 1.05
C ALA A 341 -13.07 -13.23 1.47
N LEU A 342 -12.46 -12.19 2.07
CA LEU A 342 -11.10 -12.24 2.62
C LEU A 342 -10.98 -13.35 3.67
N ILE A 343 -11.91 -13.43 4.63
CA ILE A 343 -11.86 -14.44 5.70
C ILE A 343 -12.02 -15.85 5.13
N SER A 344 -12.99 -16.04 4.24
CA SER A 344 -13.28 -17.36 3.67
C SER A 344 -12.13 -17.87 2.79
N GLU A 345 -11.59 -17.01 1.92
CA GLU A 345 -10.55 -17.37 0.96
C GLU A 345 -9.16 -17.44 1.61
N LEU A 346 -8.84 -16.52 2.52
CA LEU A 346 -7.51 -16.47 3.13
C LEU A 346 -7.42 -17.32 4.38
N SER A 347 -8.39 -17.24 5.30
CA SER A 347 -8.29 -17.93 6.60
C SER A 347 -8.87 -19.33 6.56
N LEU A 348 -10.16 -19.45 6.23
CA LEU A 348 -10.87 -20.73 6.36
C LEU A 348 -10.39 -21.77 5.36
N ARG A 349 -10.24 -21.38 4.09
CA ARG A 349 -9.79 -22.30 3.04
C ARG A 349 -8.34 -22.72 3.14
N SER A 350 -7.45 -21.86 3.61
CA SER A 350 -6.04 -22.21 3.81
C SER A 350 -5.79 -22.99 5.11
N GLY A 351 -6.81 -23.14 5.97
CA GLY A 351 -6.65 -23.82 7.25
C GLY A 351 -5.87 -22.96 8.26
N GLY A 352 -6.04 -21.64 8.23
CA GLY A 352 -5.45 -20.72 9.20
C GLY A 352 -4.06 -20.18 8.84
N GLU A 353 -3.58 -20.35 7.60
CA GLU A 353 -2.33 -19.71 7.13
C GLU A 353 -2.43 -18.19 7.20
N PHE A 354 -3.65 -17.67 7.01
CA PHE A 354 -3.97 -16.27 7.22
C PHE A 354 -5.02 -16.12 8.33
N GLN A 355 -5.00 -14.96 8.99
CA GLN A 355 -6.08 -14.52 9.85
C GLN A 355 -6.35 -13.04 9.61
N VAL A 356 -7.62 -12.69 9.41
CA VAL A 356 -8.06 -11.33 9.07
C VAL A 356 -8.56 -10.64 10.33
N PHE A 357 -8.11 -9.41 10.54
CA PHE A 357 -8.49 -8.55 11.66
C PHE A 357 -8.96 -7.18 11.18
N LEU A 358 -9.93 -6.59 11.88
CA LEU A 358 -10.19 -5.16 11.81
C LEU A 358 -9.30 -4.47 12.84
N LEU A 359 -8.33 -3.67 12.39
CA LEU A 359 -7.52 -2.84 13.27
C LEU A 359 -8.19 -1.45 13.36
N LEU A 360 -9.02 -1.26 14.40
CA LEU A 360 -9.89 -0.08 14.54
C LEU A 360 -9.21 1.01 15.36
N HIS A 361 -8.91 2.13 14.72
CA HIS A 361 -8.46 3.34 15.40
C HIS A 361 -9.62 4.06 16.11
N VAL A 362 -9.55 4.14 17.43
CA VAL A 362 -10.44 4.94 18.28
C VAL A 362 -9.87 6.35 18.40
N ARG A 363 -10.53 7.31 17.73
CA ARG A 363 -10.07 8.71 17.63
C ARG A 363 -10.33 9.52 18.90
N GLU A 364 -11.30 9.08 19.69
CA GLU A 364 -11.69 9.65 20.97
C GLU A 364 -10.67 9.23 22.04
N GLN A 365 -9.70 10.09 22.32
CA GLN A 365 -8.56 9.78 23.20
C GLN A 365 -8.95 9.61 24.68
N GLU A 366 -10.12 10.12 25.06
CA GLU A 366 -10.64 10.06 26.43
C GLU A 366 -11.24 8.69 26.78
N LEU A 367 -11.48 7.82 25.80
CA LEU A 367 -11.99 6.48 26.02
C LEU A 367 -10.86 5.54 26.46
N ASP A 368 -10.98 5.00 27.68
CA ASP A 368 -10.05 4.01 28.23
C ASP A 368 -10.34 2.60 27.68
N ILE A 369 -10.09 2.41 26.38
CA ILE A 369 -10.30 1.12 25.70
C ILE A 369 -9.34 0.02 26.15
N LEU A 370 -8.28 0.34 26.91
CA LEU A 370 -7.26 -0.63 27.30
C LEU A 370 -7.56 -1.25 28.66
N ASN A 371 -8.17 -0.50 29.59
CA ASN A 371 -8.43 -0.97 30.95
C ASN A 371 -9.93 -1.09 31.29
N ASP A 372 -10.84 -0.60 30.45
CA ASP A 372 -12.28 -0.71 30.65
C ASP A 372 -12.97 -1.55 29.56
N GLU A 373 -13.33 -2.79 29.93
CA GLU A 373 -14.05 -3.72 29.06
C GLU A 373 -15.42 -3.19 28.62
N ALA A 374 -16.12 -2.43 29.48
CA ALA A 374 -17.41 -1.86 29.11
C ALA A 374 -17.25 -0.80 28.01
N THR A 375 -16.20 0.02 28.10
CA THR A 375 -15.83 0.97 27.04
C THR A 375 -15.41 0.25 25.76
N TYR A 376 -14.62 -0.84 25.84
CA TYR A 376 -14.26 -1.65 24.68
C TYR A 376 -15.51 -2.16 23.95
N GLN A 377 -16.46 -2.76 24.70
CA GLN A 377 -17.71 -3.27 24.13
C GLN A 377 -18.61 -2.17 23.59
N TYR A 378 -18.67 -1.00 24.24
CA TYR A 378 -19.39 0.17 23.74
C TYR A 378 -18.89 0.58 22.34
N VAL A 379 -17.57 0.69 22.17
CA VAL A 379 -16.96 1.06 20.87
C VAL A 379 -17.30 0.03 19.79
N LEU A 380 -17.24 -1.27 20.10
CA LEU A 380 -17.64 -2.31 19.15
C LEU A 380 -19.10 -2.19 18.72
N ASN A 381 -20.01 -2.05 19.70
CA ASN A 381 -21.45 -1.96 19.45
C ASN A 381 -21.83 -0.73 18.60
N GLU A 382 -21.17 0.40 18.83
CA GLU A 382 -21.49 1.66 18.13
C GLU A 382 -20.85 1.74 16.73
N HIS A 383 -19.67 1.13 16.54
CA HIS A 383 -18.85 1.41 15.35
C HIS A 383 -18.56 0.20 14.47
N VAL A 384 -18.88 -1.03 14.89
CA VAL A 384 -18.52 -2.25 14.14
C VAL A 384 -19.77 -3.12 13.94
N PRO A 385 -20.02 -3.64 12.72
CA PRO A 385 -21.07 -4.63 12.50
C PRO A 385 -20.86 -5.85 13.41
N LEU A 386 -21.96 -6.35 14.01
CA LEU A 386 -21.94 -7.43 15.00
C LEU A 386 -21.14 -8.66 14.52
N GLU A 387 -21.29 -9.04 13.25
CA GLU A 387 -20.60 -10.18 12.64
C GLU A 387 -19.05 -10.10 12.72
N PHE A 388 -18.50 -8.89 12.86
CA PHE A 388 -17.05 -8.65 12.88
C PHE A 388 -16.51 -8.24 14.25
N HIS A 389 -17.31 -8.31 15.32
CA HIS A 389 -16.82 -8.01 16.68
C HIS A 389 -15.63 -8.90 17.06
N GLY A 390 -15.73 -10.21 16.81
CA GLY A 390 -14.70 -11.18 17.15
C GLY A 390 -13.37 -11.03 16.40
N ILE A 391 -13.34 -10.29 15.29
CA ILE A 391 -12.10 -10.03 14.52
C ILE A 391 -11.52 -8.63 14.79
N THR A 392 -12.15 -7.83 15.64
CA THR A 392 -11.77 -6.43 15.84
C THR A 392 -10.78 -6.28 16.98
N LYS A 393 -9.66 -5.58 16.71
CA LYS A 393 -8.69 -5.11 17.68
C LYS A 393 -8.74 -3.59 17.74
N LEU A 394 -9.10 -3.05 18.90
CA LEU A 394 -9.13 -1.61 19.14
C LEU A 394 -7.72 -1.10 19.48
N TRP A 395 -7.40 0.10 19.00
CA TRP A 395 -6.22 0.85 19.42
C TRP A 395 -6.51 2.35 19.39
N ASN A 396 -5.75 3.13 20.14
CA ASN A 396 -5.80 4.59 20.12
C ASN A 396 -4.37 5.17 20.15
N ASP A 397 -4.26 6.46 19.86
CA ASP A 397 -2.99 7.19 19.86
C ASP A 397 -2.23 7.02 21.18
N LYS A 398 -2.95 7.17 22.32
CA LYS A 398 -2.36 7.04 23.66
C LYS A 398 -1.67 5.70 23.90
N GLY A 399 -2.33 4.59 23.57
CA GLY A 399 -1.79 3.25 23.75
C GLY A 399 -0.51 3.00 22.95
N VAL A 400 -0.34 3.70 21.82
CA VAL A 400 0.86 3.65 21.00
C VAL A 400 1.94 4.61 21.54
N TRP A 401 1.57 5.83 21.94
CA TRP A 401 2.50 6.82 22.48
C TRP A 401 3.13 6.39 23.80
N ASP A 402 2.37 5.70 24.65
CA ASP A 402 2.87 5.16 25.93
C ASP A 402 3.97 4.10 25.72
N VAL A 403 4.02 3.46 24.54
CA VAL A 403 5.09 2.53 24.15
C VAL A 403 6.31 3.31 23.64
N TYR A 404 6.11 4.26 22.72
CA TYR A 404 7.18 4.97 22.02
C TYR A 404 7.51 6.33 22.64
N THR A 405 7.87 6.33 23.92
CA THR A 405 8.12 7.55 24.72
C THR A 405 9.30 8.42 24.25
N ALA A 406 10.17 7.88 23.39
CA ALA A 406 11.28 8.63 22.79
C ALA A 406 10.83 9.53 21.62
N LEU A 407 9.61 9.34 21.09
CA LEU A 407 9.02 10.17 20.05
C LEU A 407 8.33 11.37 20.69
N THR A 408 9.03 12.50 20.72
CA THR A 408 8.61 13.68 21.51
C THR A 408 7.95 14.77 20.68
N ASP A 409 8.08 14.71 19.35
CA ASP A 409 7.49 15.71 18.45
C ASP A 409 6.04 15.34 18.10
N ASP A 410 5.13 16.32 18.12
CA ASP A 410 3.71 16.08 17.85
C ASP A 410 3.44 15.60 16.42
N ASN A 411 4.21 16.10 15.45
CA ASN A 411 4.10 15.69 14.06
C ASN A 411 4.69 14.29 13.86
N GLU A 412 5.79 13.96 14.54
CA GLU A 412 6.45 12.63 14.53
C GLU A 412 5.47 11.52 14.92
N ARG A 413 4.71 11.73 15.99
CA ARG A 413 3.78 10.73 16.55
C ARG A 413 2.35 10.81 16.02
N SER A 414 2.06 11.75 15.12
CA SER A 414 0.72 11.94 14.54
C SER A 414 0.36 10.78 13.61
N VAL A 415 -0.92 10.41 13.52
CA VAL A 415 -1.38 9.33 12.63
C VAL A 415 -0.95 9.51 11.16
N HIS A 416 -0.75 10.76 10.71
CA HIS A 416 -0.28 11.06 9.36
C HIS A 416 1.18 10.69 9.13
N SER A 417 2.04 10.84 10.13
CA SER A 417 3.47 10.49 10.06
C SER A 417 3.77 9.10 10.62
N ALA A 418 2.92 8.56 11.49
CA ALA A 418 3.19 7.37 12.28
C ALA A 418 2.27 6.18 11.94
N GLN A 419 1.88 6.03 10.66
CA GLN A 419 0.91 5.02 10.21
C GLN A 419 1.27 3.57 10.60
N TRP A 420 2.55 3.27 10.83
CA TRP A 420 3.05 1.92 11.14
C TRP A 420 3.14 1.60 12.63
N LEU A 421 3.04 2.59 13.53
CA LEU A 421 3.24 2.33 14.96
C LEU A 421 2.20 1.37 15.55
N SER A 422 0.95 1.45 15.09
CA SER A 422 -0.13 0.53 15.49
C SER A 422 0.08 -0.88 14.94
N VAL A 423 0.60 -1.01 13.72
CA VAL A 423 0.97 -2.30 13.11
C VAL A 423 2.13 -2.94 13.87
N GLN A 424 3.13 -2.14 14.27
CA GLN A 424 4.24 -2.62 15.10
C GLN A 424 3.76 -3.07 16.47
N LYS A 425 2.87 -2.29 17.11
CA LYS A 425 2.26 -2.68 18.40
C LYS A 425 1.49 -4.00 18.27
N PHE A 426 0.64 -4.14 17.24
CA PHE A 426 -0.04 -5.40 16.95
C PHE A 426 0.95 -6.56 16.82
N SER A 427 2.06 -6.37 16.09
CA SER A 427 3.08 -7.41 15.92
C SER A 427 3.81 -7.80 17.21
N GLN A 428 3.94 -6.88 18.18
CA GLN A 428 4.51 -7.20 19.49
C GLN A 428 3.50 -7.98 20.36
N ASP A 429 2.21 -7.66 20.24
CA ASP A 429 1.14 -8.32 21.00
C ASP A 429 0.76 -9.70 20.43
N HIS A 430 1.03 -9.91 19.14
CA HIS A 430 0.70 -11.13 18.39
C HIS A 430 1.95 -11.76 17.76
N PRO A 431 2.85 -12.36 18.58
CA PRO A 431 4.12 -12.91 18.10
C PRO A 431 3.95 -14.15 17.20
N GLU A 432 2.76 -14.75 17.14
CA GLU A 432 2.42 -15.94 16.35
C GLU A 432 2.39 -15.71 14.83
N PHE A 433 2.47 -14.46 14.35
CA PHE A 433 2.47 -14.14 12.92
C PHE A 433 3.88 -13.86 12.40
N ASP A 434 4.27 -14.53 11.32
CA ASP A 434 5.53 -14.31 10.60
C ASP A 434 5.47 -13.09 9.69
N PHE A 435 4.28 -12.79 9.17
CA PHE A 435 4.03 -11.69 8.24
C PHE A 435 2.74 -10.95 8.57
N ILE A 436 2.69 -9.67 8.20
CA ILE A 436 1.50 -8.82 8.36
C ILE A 436 1.24 -8.07 7.05
N TRP A 437 0.04 -8.22 6.51
CA TRP A 437 -0.50 -7.34 5.48
C TRP A 437 -1.16 -6.13 6.14
N ASN A 438 -0.64 -4.93 5.86
CA ASN A 438 -1.32 -3.68 6.16
C ASN A 438 -2.28 -3.35 5.01
N TRP A 439 -3.59 -3.36 5.26
CA TRP A 439 -4.61 -3.37 4.23
C TRP A 439 -5.50 -2.12 4.28
N GLU A 440 -5.57 -1.40 3.15
CA GLU A 440 -6.42 -0.23 2.99
C GLU A 440 -7.87 -0.64 2.67
N MET A 441 -8.83 -0.13 3.43
CA MET A 441 -10.25 -0.51 3.32
C MET A 441 -10.90 -0.07 2.00
N ASP A 442 -10.26 0.78 1.21
CA ASP A 442 -10.68 1.22 -0.12
C ASP A 442 -9.89 0.55 -1.26
N ALA A 443 -9.04 -0.45 -0.96
CA ALA A 443 -8.54 -1.37 -1.97
C ALA A 443 -9.54 -2.52 -2.22
N ARG A 444 -9.66 -2.97 -3.47
CA ARG A 444 -10.47 -4.14 -3.85
C ARG A 444 -9.68 -5.07 -4.74
N ILE A 445 -9.74 -6.37 -4.46
CA ILE A 445 -9.29 -7.40 -5.38
C ILE A 445 -10.54 -8.02 -6.01
N VAL A 446 -10.67 -7.89 -7.33
CA VAL A 446 -11.76 -8.54 -8.07
C VAL A 446 -11.49 -10.04 -8.23
N GLY A 447 -10.21 -10.42 -8.31
CA GLY A 447 -9.78 -11.82 -8.35
C GLY A 447 -9.90 -12.56 -7.02
N HIS A 448 -9.39 -13.79 -6.99
CA HIS A 448 -9.31 -14.61 -5.77
C HIS A 448 -8.20 -14.08 -4.85
N HIS A 449 -8.50 -13.80 -3.57
CA HIS A 449 -7.57 -13.17 -2.63
C HIS A 449 -6.33 -14.04 -2.35
N TYR A 450 -6.53 -15.34 -2.10
CA TYR A 450 -5.42 -16.27 -1.85
C TYR A 450 -4.43 -16.32 -3.02
N ASP A 451 -4.93 -16.59 -4.23
CA ASP A 451 -4.11 -16.60 -5.44
C ASP A 451 -3.33 -15.29 -5.60
N PHE A 452 -3.99 -14.14 -5.50
CA PHE A 452 -3.31 -12.85 -5.63
C PHE A 452 -2.16 -12.71 -4.63
N LEU A 453 -2.39 -12.89 -3.33
CA LEU A 453 -1.36 -12.70 -2.32
C LEU A 453 -0.23 -13.74 -2.44
N LYS A 454 -0.55 -15.02 -2.68
CA LYS A 454 0.45 -16.07 -2.87
C LYS A 454 1.32 -15.83 -4.09
N ARG A 455 0.78 -15.30 -5.18
CA ARG A 455 1.54 -15.01 -6.41
C ARG A 455 2.51 -13.84 -6.21
N LEU A 456 2.17 -12.85 -5.38
CA LEU A 456 3.12 -11.83 -4.95
C LEU A 456 4.25 -12.42 -4.10
N ASP A 457 3.92 -13.32 -3.18
CA ASP A 457 4.90 -14.02 -2.32
C ASP A 457 5.89 -14.87 -3.16
N GLU A 458 5.36 -15.67 -4.09
CA GLU A 458 6.14 -16.51 -4.99
C GLU A 458 7.06 -15.69 -5.88
N PHE A 459 6.56 -14.59 -6.45
CA PHE A 459 7.37 -13.66 -7.22
C PHE A 459 8.52 -13.10 -6.37
N ALA A 460 8.21 -12.62 -5.15
CA ALA A 460 9.19 -12.04 -4.25
C ALA A 460 10.26 -13.04 -3.79
N ASN A 461 9.86 -14.28 -3.49
CA ASN A 461 10.77 -15.36 -3.12
C ASN A 461 11.79 -15.68 -4.23
N LYS A 462 11.37 -15.64 -5.50
CA LYS A 462 12.23 -15.88 -6.67
C LYS A 462 13.22 -14.75 -6.95
N GLN A 463 13.04 -13.55 -6.39
CA GLN A 463 13.90 -12.42 -6.70
C GLN A 463 15.29 -12.50 -6.05
N PRO A 464 16.39 -12.38 -6.83
CA PRO A 464 17.73 -12.22 -6.28
C PRO A 464 17.92 -10.79 -5.73
N ARG A 465 18.71 -10.64 -4.66
CA ARG A 465 19.03 -9.33 -4.05
C ARG A 465 19.86 -8.43 -4.97
N ARG A 466 20.68 -9.02 -5.85
CA ARG A 466 21.46 -8.28 -6.85
C ARG A 466 20.54 -7.47 -7.77
N GLY A 467 20.74 -6.16 -7.80
CA GLY A 467 19.97 -5.22 -8.62
C GLY A 467 18.51 -5.04 -8.18
N LEU A 468 18.12 -5.59 -7.02
CA LEU A 468 16.71 -5.66 -6.61
C LEU A 468 16.17 -4.29 -6.22
N TRP A 469 16.91 -3.52 -5.43
CA TRP A 469 16.53 -2.15 -5.09
C TRP A 469 16.35 -1.30 -6.34
N GLU A 470 17.23 -1.46 -7.31
CA GLU A 470 17.16 -0.72 -8.57
C GLU A 470 15.96 -1.17 -9.41
N ARG A 471 15.64 -2.46 -9.48
CA ARG A 471 14.40 -2.90 -10.15
C ARG A 471 13.14 -2.41 -9.43
N ASN A 472 13.16 -2.37 -8.09
CA ASN A 472 12.02 -1.92 -7.30
C ASN A 472 11.72 -0.43 -7.47
N GLU A 473 12.71 0.39 -7.84
CA GLU A 473 12.57 1.85 -7.99
C GLU A 473 11.79 2.30 -9.24
N ARG A 474 11.23 1.37 -10.01
CA ARG A 474 10.71 1.62 -11.36
C ARG A 474 9.38 0.91 -11.56
N TYR A 475 8.44 1.54 -12.25
CA TYR A 475 7.31 0.81 -12.81
C TYR A 475 7.80 -0.13 -13.90
N TYR A 476 7.54 -1.44 -13.77
CA TYR A 476 7.82 -2.39 -14.84
C TYR A 476 6.75 -2.29 -15.93
N ILE A 477 7.15 -1.80 -17.11
CA ILE A 477 6.34 -1.64 -18.32
C ILE A 477 6.73 -2.73 -19.32
N PRO A 478 5.95 -3.82 -19.50
CA PRO A 478 6.34 -4.94 -20.36
C PRO A 478 6.65 -4.54 -21.81
N GLU A 479 5.84 -3.64 -22.40
CA GLU A 479 6.04 -3.19 -23.79
C GLU A 479 7.37 -2.44 -24.00
N TYR A 480 7.86 -1.75 -22.97
CA TYR A 480 9.09 -0.96 -23.05
C TYR A 480 10.33 -1.73 -22.57
N HIS A 481 10.19 -2.51 -21.50
CA HIS A 481 11.32 -3.19 -20.87
C HIS A 481 11.59 -4.62 -21.38
N GLY A 482 10.65 -5.25 -22.07
CA GLY A 482 10.77 -6.67 -22.44
C GLY A 482 10.61 -7.60 -21.24
N ASP A 483 11.22 -8.78 -21.28
CA ASP A 483 11.10 -9.78 -20.22
C ASP A 483 11.69 -9.30 -18.88
N TYR A 484 10.99 -9.55 -17.76
CA TYR A 484 11.38 -9.05 -16.44
C TYR A 484 12.73 -9.63 -15.96
N ASP A 485 12.90 -10.94 -16.09
CA ASP A 485 14.05 -11.65 -15.53
C ASP A 485 15.29 -11.59 -16.45
N ASN A 486 15.10 -11.22 -17.71
CA ASN A 486 16.17 -11.08 -18.68
C ASN A 486 16.41 -9.63 -19.10
N ASP A 487 15.56 -9.08 -19.95
CA ASP A 487 15.80 -7.81 -20.63
C ASP A 487 15.78 -6.64 -19.64
N PHE A 488 14.71 -6.55 -18.84
CA PHE A 488 14.58 -5.51 -17.81
C PHE A 488 15.70 -5.59 -16.78
N ARG A 489 15.97 -6.80 -16.27
CA ARG A 489 17.05 -7.02 -15.29
C ARG A 489 18.41 -6.58 -15.83
N LYS A 490 18.76 -6.94 -17.07
CA LYS A 490 20.04 -6.57 -17.69
C LYS A 490 20.14 -5.08 -17.98
N ASP A 491 19.05 -4.47 -18.45
CA ASP A 491 19.00 -3.03 -18.72
C ASP A 491 19.20 -2.22 -17.43
N VAL A 492 18.49 -2.56 -16.35
CA VAL A 492 18.65 -1.92 -15.04
C VAL A 492 20.07 -2.07 -14.53
N GLU A 493 20.65 -3.27 -14.54
CA GLU A 493 22.03 -3.52 -14.11
C GLU A 493 23.05 -2.68 -14.90
N LYS A 494 22.85 -2.52 -16.22
CA LYS A 494 23.72 -1.70 -17.06
C LYS A 494 23.63 -0.23 -16.68
N ARG A 495 22.44 0.29 -16.38
CA ARG A 495 22.21 1.70 -16.04
C ARG A 495 22.72 2.07 -14.65
N THR A 496 22.66 1.14 -13.70
CA THR A 496 22.98 1.40 -12.30
C THR A 496 24.35 0.91 -11.86
N ARG A 497 25.16 0.41 -12.81
CA ARG A 497 26.52 -0.08 -12.55
C ARG A 497 27.35 0.89 -11.69
N GLY A 498 27.90 0.39 -10.59
CA GLY A 498 28.70 1.15 -9.63
C GLY A 498 27.87 1.90 -8.56
N ASN A 499 26.54 1.90 -8.67
CA ASN A 499 25.63 2.59 -7.75
C ASN A 499 24.61 1.64 -7.10
N GLN A 500 24.79 0.32 -7.25
CA GLN A 500 23.83 -0.65 -6.73
C GLN A 500 23.89 -0.79 -5.21
N VAL A 501 22.73 -0.96 -4.59
CA VAL A 501 22.64 -1.33 -3.17
C VAL A 501 23.09 -2.78 -3.00
N TRP A 502 24.15 -2.97 -2.20
CA TRP A 502 24.72 -4.29 -1.92
C TRP A 502 25.02 -4.45 -0.42
N GLY A 503 23.98 -4.84 0.32
CA GLY A 503 23.99 -4.82 1.78
C GLY A 503 23.59 -3.44 2.35
N PRO A 504 23.61 -3.31 3.69
CA PRO A 504 23.22 -2.07 4.36
C PRO A 504 24.23 -0.93 4.12
N PRO A 505 23.78 0.33 4.09
CA PRO A 505 24.68 1.48 4.06
C PRO A 505 25.54 1.54 5.34
N LYS A 506 26.75 2.08 5.23
CA LYS A 506 27.68 2.22 6.36
C LYS A 506 27.37 3.48 7.16
N LEU A 507 26.55 3.35 8.20
CA LEU A 507 26.15 4.43 9.10
C LEU A 507 26.50 4.06 10.53
N GLY A 508 27.23 4.92 11.26
CA GLY A 508 27.73 4.60 12.61
C GLY A 508 26.65 4.41 13.67
N PHE A 509 25.47 5.01 13.45
CA PHE A 509 24.32 4.93 14.35
C PHE A 509 23.36 3.76 14.07
N ILE A 510 23.62 2.96 13.02
CA ILE A 510 22.85 1.77 12.67
C ILE A 510 23.69 0.52 12.95
N ASN A 511 23.10 -0.47 13.63
CA ASN A 511 23.65 -1.81 13.73
C ASN A 511 22.80 -2.77 12.86
N PRO A 512 23.20 -3.03 11.59
CA PRO A 512 22.38 -3.82 10.69
C PRO A 512 22.17 -5.25 11.17
N VAL A 513 20.91 -5.68 11.26
CA VAL A 513 20.54 -7.04 11.70
C VAL A 513 20.27 -8.02 10.55
N GLY A 514 20.20 -7.53 9.31
CA GLY A 514 19.98 -8.35 8.12
C GLY A 514 21.23 -9.15 7.68
N PRO A 515 21.06 -10.06 6.70
CA PRO A 515 22.16 -10.89 6.22
C PRO A 515 23.26 -10.05 5.54
N LYS A 516 24.52 -10.43 5.78
CA LYS A 516 25.67 -9.83 5.10
C LYS A 516 25.79 -10.36 3.66
N PRO A 517 26.20 -9.52 2.70
CA PRO A 517 26.45 -10.00 1.34
C PRO A 517 27.49 -11.13 1.31
N PRO A 518 27.29 -12.19 0.50
CA PRO A 518 28.22 -13.32 0.45
C PRO A 518 29.51 -13.03 -0.31
N VAL A 519 29.56 -11.93 -1.05
CA VAL A 519 30.72 -11.46 -1.83
C VAL A 519 30.82 -9.94 -1.73
N ASP A 520 32.02 -9.39 -1.88
CA ASP A 520 32.24 -7.94 -1.71
C ASP A 520 31.65 -7.06 -2.83
N ASN A 521 31.31 -7.66 -3.98
CA ASN A 521 30.81 -6.94 -5.15
C ASN A 521 29.63 -7.70 -5.78
N PRO A 522 28.49 -7.03 -6.06
CA PRO A 522 27.32 -7.66 -6.67
C PRO A 522 27.64 -8.37 -7.99
N GLU A 523 28.59 -7.88 -8.80
CA GLU A 523 28.94 -8.50 -10.09
C GLU A 523 29.48 -9.93 -9.94
N LYS A 524 30.01 -10.28 -8.76
CA LYS A 524 30.51 -11.63 -8.45
C LYS A 524 29.39 -12.59 -8.02
N ASP A 525 28.19 -12.09 -7.74
CA ASP A 525 27.02 -12.93 -7.46
C ASP A 525 26.25 -13.22 -8.77
N ASN A 526 26.15 -14.49 -9.14
CA ASN A 526 25.38 -14.91 -10.31
C ASN A 526 23.87 -15.02 -9.99
N TYR A 527 23.31 -13.96 -9.41
CA TYR A 527 21.91 -13.87 -8.98
C TYR A 527 21.48 -15.01 -8.05
N LYS A 528 22.36 -15.40 -7.11
CA LYS A 528 22.08 -16.50 -6.17
C LYS A 528 21.60 -15.98 -4.83
N TRP A 529 22.19 -14.89 -4.35
CA TRP A 529 21.85 -14.38 -3.01
C TRP A 529 20.40 -13.89 -2.93
N GLY A 530 19.66 -14.43 -1.97
CA GLY A 530 18.27 -14.08 -1.69
C GLY A 530 17.21 -14.85 -2.51
N VAL A 531 17.60 -15.68 -3.49
CA VAL A 531 16.63 -16.58 -4.16
C VAL A 531 16.20 -17.67 -3.17
N GLY A 532 14.90 -17.89 -3.01
CA GLY A 532 14.37 -18.81 -2.00
C GLY A 532 14.14 -18.16 -0.63
N GLU A 533 14.66 -16.94 -0.41
CA GLU A 533 14.45 -16.15 0.80
C GLU A 533 13.13 -15.37 0.69
N ASP A 534 12.27 -15.47 1.71
CA ASP A 534 11.08 -14.62 1.79
C ASP A 534 11.45 -13.14 1.89
N ALA A 535 10.71 -12.30 1.18
CA ALA A 535 10.89 -10.85 1.27
C ALA A 535 10.32 -10.33 2.59
N ASP A 536 11.08 -9.43 3.21
CA ASP A 536 10.70 -8.67 4.40
C ASP A 536 9.63 -7.65 4.14
N MET A 537 9.57 -7.17 2.90
CA MET A 537 8.51 -6.28 2.46
C MET A 537 8.12 -6.61 1.04
N ILE A 538 6.81 -6.68 0.81
CA ILE A 538 6.23 -6.74 -0.54
C ILE A 538 5.32 -5.54 -0.70
N THR A 539 5.63 -4.70 -1.67
CA THR A 539 4.79 -3.55 -2.07
C THR A 539 4.07 -3.84 -3.39
N VAL A 540 2.97 -3.14 -3.61
CA VAL A 540 2.22 -3.10 -4.88
C VAL A 540 2.42 -1.76 -5.62
N GLY A 541 3.46 -1.02 -5.25
CA GLY A 541 3.93 0.17 -5.96
C GLY A 541 5.46 0.26 -5.88
N PRO A 542 6.11 1.08 -6.73
CA PRO A 542 7.56 1.17 -6.77
C PRO A 542 8.13 1.68 -5.45
N ILE A 543 9.28 1.11 -5.06
CA ILE A 543 10.06 1.50 -3.90
C ILE A 543 11.09 2.54 -4.34
N PHE A 544 10.65 3.78 -4.50
CA PHE A 544 11.45 4.85 -5.10
C PHE A 544 12.33 5.59 -4.08
N ASN A 545 13.38 6.24 -4.58
CA ASN A 545 14.16 7.20 -3.79
C ASN A 545 13.45 8.57 -3.77
N PRO A 546 13.04 9.07 -2.59
CA PRO A 546 12.29 10.33 -2.50
C PRO A 546 13.18 11.57 -2.67
N ILE A 547 14.51 11.43 -2.62
CA ILE A 547 15.42 12.56 -2.78
C ILE A 547 15.25 13.17 -4.17
N ASN A 548 15.14 14.50 -4.24
CA ASN A 548 14.89 15.28 -5.46
C ASN A 548 13.60 14.93 -6.21
N SER A 549 12.65 14.23 -5.58
CA SER A 549 11.36 13.84 -6.19
C SER A 549 10.27 14.92 -6.13
N SER A 550 10.51 16.00 -5.38
CA SER A 550 9.50 17.01 -5.02
C SER A 550 8.31 16.43 -4.22
N TRP A 551 8.47 15.25 -3.60
CA TRP A 551 7.45 14.67 -2.75
C TRP A 551 7.44 15.32 -1.35
N ILE A 552 6.24 15.61 -0.84
CA ILE A 552 6.04 16.61 0.22
C ILE A 552 6.60 16.23 1.60
N ILE A 553 6.69 14.93 1.92
CA ILE A 553 7.20 14.45 3.21
C ILE A 553 8.57 13.78 3.10
N SER A 554 9.32 14.03 2.01
CA SER A 554 10.62 13.38 1.77
C SER A 554 11.64 13.59 2.87
N ASP A 555 11.49 14.66 3.66
CA ASP A 555 12.46 15.12 4.64
C ASP A 555 11.93 15.01 6.09
N HIS A 556 10.76 14.39 6.28
CA HIS A 556 10.18 14.13 7.61
C HIS A 556 10.88 12.93 8.26
N ILE A 557 12.02 13.23 8.90
CA ILE A 557 12.92 12.25 9.53
C ILE A 557 13.33 12.77 10.91
N TRP A 558 13.19 11.92 11.91
CA TRP A 558 13.54 12.20 13.31
C TRP A 558 14.57 11.17 13.80
N GLY A 559 15.52 11.63 14.61
CA GLY A 559 16.69 10.82 14.97
C GLY A 559 17.61 10.58 13.77
N TYR A 560 18.10 9.35 13.59
CA TYR A 560 18.95 8.92 12.46
C TYR A 560 20.14 9.86 12.15
N ARG A 561 20.82 10.31 13.20
CA ARG A 561 21.92 11.29 13.09
C ARG A 561 23.06 10.94 14.03
N ASP A 562 24.26 11.33 13.63
CA ASP A 562 25.47 11.35 14.46
C ASP A 562 26.31 12.60 14.09
N GLU A 563 27.52 12.71 14.64
CA GLU A 563 28.41 13.84 14.33
C GLU A 563 28.82 13.90 12.85
N ALA A 564 28.93 12.75 12.17
CA ALA A 564 29.28 12.67 10.75
C ALA A 564 28.07 12.91 9.83
N HIS A 565 26.85 12.72 10.34
CA HIS A 565 25.58 12.82 9.62
C HIS A 565 24.58 13.68 10.41
N PRO A 566 24.85 15.00 10.62
CA PRO A 566 24.04 15.84 11.50
C PRO A 566 22.66 16.20 10.92
N ASP A 567 22.50 16.15 9.59
CA ASP A 567 21.29 16.51 8.86
C ASP A 567 20.72 15.29 8.12
N PRO A 568 19.84 14.49 8.75
CA PRO A 568 19.32 13.25 8.15
C PRO A 568 18.52 13.48 6.87
N ALA A 569 17.91 14.67 6.71
CA ALA A 569 17.24 15.03 5.46
C ALA A 569 18.21 15.03 4.27
N LYS A 570 19.50 15.30 4.48
CA LYS A 570 20.51 15.26 3.41
C LYS A 570 21.32 13.98 3.38
N THR A 571 21.54 13.36 4.54
CA THR A 571 22.54 12.28 4.68
C THR A 571 21.95 10.88 4.72
N LEU A 572 20.69 10.71 5.11
CA LEU A 572 20.10 9.38 5.29
C LEU A 572 19.64 8.77 3.95
N PRO A 573 20.21 7.62 3.52
CA PRO A 573 19.67 6.85 2.41
C PRO A 573 18.28 6.34 2.75
N ARG A 574 17.31 6.60 1.89
CA ARG A 574 15.90 6.30 2.17
C ARG A 574 15.12 5.86 0.94
N ARG A 575 14.00 5.19 1.19
CA ARG A 575 13.10 4.64 0.19
C ARG A 575 11.65 4.84 0.61
N THR A 576 10.76 4.95 -0.36
CA THR A 576 9.35 5.23 -0.12
C THR A 576 8.46 4.53 -1.13
N THR A 577 7.22 4.27 -0.73
CA THR A 577 6.16 3.76 -1.60
C THR A 577 4.83 4.36 -1.19
N ILE A 578 4.22 5.12 -2.10
CA ILE A 578 2.90 5.71 -1.85
C ILE A 578 1.84 4.60 -1.89
N VAL A 579 0.84 4.72 -1.01
CA VAL A 579 -0.12 3.68 -0.63
C VAL A 579 0.56 2.61 0.21
N THR A 580 0.13 2.49 1.46
CA THR A 580 0.75 1.61 2.48
C THR A 580 0.25 0.16 2.42
N GLN A 581 -0.46 -0.21 1.36
CA GLN A 581 -0.88 -1.58 1.07
C GLN A 581 0.37 -2.44 0.88
N SER A 582 0.78 -3.19 1.91
CA SER A 582 2.05 -3.92 1.89
C SER A 582 2.06 -5.11 2.84
N ARG A 583 2.80 -6.15 2.47
CA ARG A 583 3.20 -7.24 3.38
C ARG A 583 4.50 -6.86 4.05
N VAL A 584 4.62 -7.04 5.36
CA VAL A 584 5.83 -6.77 6.13
C VAL A 584 6.13 -7.98 7.01
N SER A 585 7.38 -8.41 7.10
CA SER A 585 7.80 -9.50 7.97
C SER A 585 7.83 -9.05 9.43
N LYS A 586 7.62 -10.00 10.35
CA LYS A 586 7.78 -9.78 11.77
C LYS A 586 9.16 -9.23 12.11
N ARG A 587 10.23 -9.77 11.53
CA ARG A 587 11.60 -9.30 11.80
C ARG A 587 11.82 -7.84 11.37
N LEU A 588 11.17 -7.38 10.30
CA LEU A 588 11.23 -5.97 9.91
C LEU A 588 10.44 -5.10 10.90
N LEU A 589 9.23 -5.51 11.30
CA LEU A 589 8.45 -4.79 12.31
C LEU A 589 9.13 -4.75 13.68
N ASP A 590 9.83 -5.83 14.06
CA ASP A 590 10.59 -5.97 15.29
C ASP A 590 11.76 -4.97 15.35
N ILE A 591 12.53 -4.82 14.26
CA ILE A 591 13.61 -3.82 14.24
C ILE A 591 13.04 -2.40 14.13
N MET A 592 11.94 -2.19 13.39
CA MET A 592 11.26 -0.89 13.37
C MET A 592 10.80 -0.49 14.77
N HIS A 593 10.33 -1.46 15.57
CA HIS A 593 9.93 -1.23 16.97
C HIS A 593 11.12 -0.74 17.79
N VAL A 594 12.26 -1.42 17.67
CA VAL A 594 13.50 -1.04 18.36
C VAL A 594 14.00 0.35 17.92
N GLU A 595 13.96 0.68 16.63
CA GLU A 595 14.36 2.02 16.15
C GLU A 595 13.45 3.11 16.73
N ASN A 596 12.14 2.92 16.77
CA ASN A 596 11.22 3.88 17.39
C ASN A 596 11.45 4.03 18.91
N LEU A 597 11.80 2.94 19.62
CA LEU A 597 12.19 3.02 21.04
C LEU A 597 13.46 3.85 21.27
N ARG A 598 14.33 3.95 20.26
CA ARG A 598 15.53 4.81 20.25
C ARG A 598 15.24 6.26 19.86
N GLY A 599 14.01 6.58 19.46
CA GLY A 599 13.66 7.90 18.90
C GLY A 599 14.09 8.07 17.43
N ASN A 600 14.31 6.97 16.72
CA ASN A 600 14.61 6.98 15.30
C ASN A 600 13.33 6.70 14.51
N HIS A 601 12.75 7.74 13.92
CA HIS A 601 11.48 7.66 13.19
C HIS A 601 11.55 8.30 11.79
N ILE A 602 10.73 7.78 10.89
CA ILE A 602 10.63 8.25 9.51
C ILE A 602 9.16 8.21 9.13
N ALA A 603 8.65 9.26 8.49
CA ALA A 603 7.23 9.39 8.23
C ALA A 603 6.65 8.30 7.30
N SER A 604 5.55 7.69 7.76
CA SER A 604 4.46 7.08 6.99
C SER A 604 4.92 6.11 5.90
N GLU A 605 4.78 6.50 4.65
CA GLU A 605 5.09 5.71 3.47
C GLU A 605 6.59 5.49 3.26
N MET A 606 7.46 6.05 4.10
CA MET A 606 8.91 5.85 4.07
C MET A 606 9.43 4.80 5.05
N THR A 607 8.69 4.49 6.13
CA THR A 607 9.26 3.79 7.29
C THR A 607 9.77 2.38 6.94
N PRO A 608 8.94 1.43 6.46
CA PRO A 608 9.36 0.03 6.45
C PRO A 608 10.49 -0.23 5.46
N GLN A 609 10.38 0.25 4.22
CA GLN A 609 11.45 0.06 3.23
C GLN A 609 12.72 0.88 3.54
N THR A 610 12.63 2.03 4.23
CA THR A 610 13.87 2.71 4.66
C THR A 610 14.55 1.92 5.76
N VAL A 611 13.83 1.49 6.80
CA VAL A 611 14.41 0.64 7.86
C VAL A 611 14.96 -0.66 7.25
N ALA A 612 14.27 -1.25 6.29
CA ALA A 612 14.76 -2.43 5.56
C ALA A 612 16.07 -2.16 4.80
N LEU A 613 16.19 -1.01 4.13
CA LEU A 613 17.43 -0.60 3.47
C LEU A 613 18.57 -0.45 4.48
N LEU A 614 18.33 0.27 5.58
CA LEU A 614 19.33 0.53 6.63
C LEU A 614 19.83 -0.76 7.29
N HIS A 615 18.96 -1.76 7.43
CA HIS A 615 19.27 -3.03 8.09
C HIS A 615 19.63 -4.17 7.12
N GLY A 616 19.62 -3.96 5.80
CA GLY A 616 20.02 -4.96 4.81
C GLY A 616 18.96 -6.05 4.54
N PHE A 617 17.69 -5.75 4.80
CA PHE A 617 16.56 -6.66 4.54
C PHE A 617 16.16 -6.72 3.06
N LYS A 618 15.41 -7.77 2.68
CA LYS A 618 14.98 -7.99 1.30
C LYS A 618 13.61 -7.35 1.08
N THR A 619 13.54 -6.33 0.25
CA THR A 619 12.26 -5.71 -0.16
C THR A 619 11.99 -6.00 -1.64
N VAL A 620 10.72 -6.14 -2.00
CA VAL A 620 10.30 -6.42 -3.37
C VAL A 620 9.10 -5.57 -3.72
N PHE A 621 9.17 -4.84 -4.84
CA PHE A 621 7.98 -4.36 -5.51
C PHE A 621 7.48 -5.47 -6.45
N ALA A 622 6.28 -5.99 -6.19
CA ALA A 622 5.64 -7.00 -7.03
C ALA A 622 4.82 -6.33 -8.15
N PRO A 623 5.22 -6.43 -9.43
CA PRO A 623 4.63 -5.65 -10.52
C PRO A 623 3.32 -6.28 -10.99
N HIS A 624 2.24 -6.04 -10.23
CA HIS A 624 0.91 -6.54 -10.56
C HIS A 624 0.32 -5.89 -11.82
N PRO A 625 -0.52 -6.62 -12.58
CA PRO A 625 -1.31 -6.07 -13.68
C PRO A 625 -2.01 -4.76 -13.31
N THR A 626 -1.75 -3.71 -14.09
CA THR A 626 -2.38 -2.39 -13.95
C THR A 626 -2.75 -1.85 -15.33
N TRP A 627 -3.92 -1.25 -15.45
CA TRP A 627 -4.47 -0.75 -16.72
C TRP A 627 -4.67 0.77 -16.70
N PHE A 628 -4.86 1.31 -17.90
CA PHE A 628 -5.15 2.71 -18.13
C PHE A 628 -6.42 2.89 -18.96
N ASP A 629 -7.13 4.00 -18.72
CA ASP A 629 -8.29 4.39 -19.52
C ASP A 629 -7.92 4.98 -20.89
N ARG A 630 -6.68 5.42 -21.06
CA ARG A 630 -6.10 5.85 -22.34
C ARG A 630 -5.17 4.76 -22.91
N PRO A 631 -5.05 4.66 -24.24
CA PRO A 631 -4.22 3.65 -24.89
C PRO A 631 -2.74 4.09 -24.92
N TRP A 632 -2.13 4.23 -23.75
CA TRP A 632 -0.72 4.61 -23.63
C TRP A 632 0.20 3.51 -24.14
N ASN A 633 1.18 3.88 -24.96
CA ASN A 633 2.27 2.97 -25.32
C ASN A 633 3.38 2.98 -24.25
N GLY A 634 4.23 1.97 -24.30
CA GLY A 634 5.31 1.80 -23.34
C GLY A 634 6.30 2.97 -23.26
N THR A 635 6.57 3.66 -24.37
CA THR A 635 7.49 4.82 -24.39
C THR A 635 6.90 6.01 -23.64
N PHE A 636 5.62 6.29 -23.83
CA PHE A 636 4.90 7.31 -23.08
C PHE A 636 4.92 7.00 -21.58
N LEU A 637 4.59 5.75 -21.22
CA LEU A 637 4.59 5.33 -19.83
C LEU A 637 5.98 5.47 -19.20
N ALA A 638 7.04 5.08 -19.90
CA ALA A 638 8.41 5.22 -19.41
C ALA A 638 8.80 6.69 -19.22
N LYS A 639 8.49 7.58 -20.18
CA LYS A 639 8.72 9.03 -20.10
C LYS A 639 8.13 9.63 -18.82
N TRP A 640 6.88 9.28 -18.50
CA TRP A 640 6.13 9.96 -17.44
C TRP A 640 6.19 9.28 -16.08
N PHE A 641 6.47 7.97 -16.02
CA PHE A 641 6.48 7.22 -14.77
C PHE A 641 7.86 6.76 -14.33
N ASN A 642 8.84 6.72 -15.24
CA ASN A 642 10.24 6.40 -14.97
C ASN A 642 11.18 7.53 -15.47
N PRO A 643 10.95 8.81 -15.09
CA PRO A 643 11.65 9.96 -15.67
C PRO A 643 13.08 10.15 -15.15
N GLY A 644 13.48 9.43 -14.09
CA GLY A 644 14.78 9.57 -13.47
C GLY A 644 15.93 9.33 -14.44
N PRO A 645 17.14 9.85 -14.16
CA PRO A 645 18.26 9.85 -15.10
C PRO A 645 18.73 8.45 -15.50
N ARG A 646 18.47 7.42 -14.68
CA ARG A 646 18.73 6.01 -15.02
C ARG A 646 17.42 5.22 -15.16
N GLY A 647 16.32 5.89 -15.42
CA GLY A 647 14.98 5.32 -15.56
C GLY A 647 14.29 5.02 -14.23
N GLU A 648 14.71 5.61 -13.11
CA GLU A 648 13.99 5.54 -11.83
C GLU A 648 12.63 6.26 -11.88
N SER A 649 11.66 5.84 -11.07
CA SER A 649 10.44 6.64 -10.81
C SER A 649 10.69 7.80 -9.84
N GLY A 650 11.75 7.75 -9.03
CA GLY A 650 12.16 8.84 -8.14
C GLY A 650 12.96 9.94 -8.85
N GLY A 651 13.44 10.93 -8.08
CA GLY A 651 14.25 12.03 -8.62
C GLY A 651 13.47 13.06 -9.43
N GLU A 652 14.19 13.87 -10.20
CA GLU A 652 13.60 14.97 -10.97
C GLU A 652 12.52 14.48 -11.93
N GLY A 653 11.42 15.22 -12.01
CA GLY A 653 10.27 14.84 -12.84
C GLY A 653 9.40 13.71 -12.29
N SER A 654 9.70 13.13 -11.11
CA SER A 654 8.97 12.00 -10.52
C SER A 654 7.44 12.15 -10.55
N PRO A 655 6.65 11.12 -10.93
CA PRO A 655 5.19 11.19 -10.92
C PRO A 655 4.60 11.32 -9.51
N MET A 656 5.38 11.04 -8.46
CA MET A 656 5.00 11.21 -7.05
C MET A 656 5.23 12.64 -6.54
N GLY A 657 5.86 13.50 -7.34
CA GLY A 657 6.10 14.90 -6.94
C GLY A 657 4.81 15.68 -6.75
N TRP A 658 4.85 16.66 -5.85
CA TRP A 658 3.70 17.50 -5.52
C TRP A 658 3.08 18.13 -6.79
N GLY A 659 1.77 17.92 -6.96
CA GLY A 659 1.00 18.41 -8.11
C GLY A 659 1.23 17.66 -9.42
N ARG A 660 2.06 16.61 -9.46
CA ARG A 660 2.24 15.75 -10.66
C ARG A 660 1.39 14.49 -10.63
N GLU A 661 0.69 14.25 -9.53
CA GLU A 661 -0.10 13.04 -9.30
C GLU A 661 -1.30 12.89 -10.26
N ARG A 662 -1.65 13.93 -11.03
CA ARG A 662 -2.61 13.82 -12.13
C ARG A 662 -2.22 12.77 -13.17
N ARG A 663 -0.95 12.40 -13.24
CA ARG A 663 -0.46 11.26 -14.05
C ARG A 663 -1.20 9.96 -13.75
N TYR A 664 -1.65 9.78 -12.50
CA TYR A 664 -2.37 8.60 -12.05
C TYR A 664 -3.88 8.63 -12.30
N GLN A 665 -4.44 9.76 -12.79
CA GLN A 665 -5.88 9.96 -12.98
C GLN A 665 -6.51 8.82 -13.78
N GLY A 666 -5.84 8.38 -14.84
CA GLY A 666 -6.32 7.34 -15.76
C GLY A 666 -5.95 5.90 -15.39
N MET A 667 -5.37 5.62 -14.22
CA MET A 667 -4.82 4.30 -13.86
C MET A 667 -5.78 3.47 -13.01
N THR A 668 -5.63 2.14 -12.93
CA THR A 668 -6.46 1.30 -12.02
C THR A 668 -5.95 1.19 -10.58
N TRP A 669 -4.81 1.79 -10.25
CA TRP A 669 -4.17 1.67 -8.93
C TRP A 669 -3.50 2.96 -8.47
N TYR A 670 -4.21 3.89 -7.83
CA TYR A 670 -3.62 5.02 -7.11
C TYR A 670 -4.72 5.78 -6.38
N TYR A 671 -4.48 6.35 -5.20
CA TYR A 671 -5.53 7.00 -4.42
C TYR A 671 -6.23 8.22 -5.10
N ARG A 672 -5.67 8.73 -6.21
CA ARG A 672 -6.24 9.79 -7.07
C ARG A 672 -6.73 9.30 -8.44
N ALA A 673 -6.95 8.01 -8.61
CA ALA A 673 -7.39 7.41 -9.86
C ALA A 673 -8.92 7.45 -10.04
N GLU A 674 -9.38 7.67 -11.27
CA GLU A 674 -10.78 7.61 -11.68
C GLU A 674 -11.29 6.20 -12.05
N PRO A 675 -10.58 5.40 -12.86
CA PRO A 675 -11.07 4.10 -13.32
C PRO A 675 -11.53 3.12 -12.24
N PRO A 676 -10.89 3.02 -11.06
CA PRO A 676 -11.24 2.03 -10.05
C PRO A 676 -12.72 2.06 -9.69
N THR A 677 -13.23 3.22 -9.24
CA THR A 677 -14.62 3.37 -8.81
C THR A 677 -15.60 3.12 -9.96
N ARG A 678 -15.29 3.65 -11.16
CA ARG A 678 -16.13 3.44 -12.34
C ARG A 678 -16.21 1.96 -12.74
N LEU A 679 -15.06 1.28 -12.86
CA LEU A 679 -14.98 -0.14 -13.20
C LEU A 679 -15.75 -0.99 -12.19
N TYR A 680 -15.56 -0.72 -10.89
CA TYR A 680 -16.21 -1.48 -9.83
C TYR A 680 -17.72 -1.26 -9.81
N ASN A 681 -18.19 -0.03 -10.02
CA ASN A 681 -19.62 0.28 -10.18
C ASN A 681 -20.22 -0.49 -11.35
N ASN A 682 -19.58 -0.45 -12.52
CA ASN A 682 -20.05 -1.23 -13.67
C ASN A 682 -20.08 -2.73 -13.34
N TRP A 683 -19.01 -3.25 -12.75
CA TRP A 683 -18.86 -4.66 -12.40
C TRP A 683 -19.92 -5.19 -11.43
N ILE A 684 -20.23 -4.42 -10.39
CA ILE A 684 -21.28 -4.78 -9.41
C ILE A 684 -22.70 -4.58 -9.97
N GLY A 685 -22.84 -4.10 -11.21
CA GLY A 685 -24.11 -3.96 -11.93
C GLY A 685 -24.76 -2.58 -11.80
N TYR A 686 -24.02 -1.57 -11.35
CA TYR A 686 -24.47 -0.18 -11.24
C TYR A 686 -24.13 0.62 -12.50
N GLU A 687 -24.93 1.65 -12.77
CA GLU A 687 -24.69 2.54 -13.90
C GLU A 687 -23.57 3.52 -13.53
N ASP A 688 -22.53 3.59 -14.36
CA ASP A 688 -21.52 4.63 -14.27
C ASP A 688 -21.02 4.95 -15.68
N THR A 689 -21.18 6.21 -16.08
CA THR A 689 -20.69 6.73 -17.34
C THR A 689 -21.14 5.90 -18.54
N SER A 690 -22.46 5.68 -18.59
CA SER A 690 -23.16 4.97 -19.66
C SER A 690 -22.88 3.46 -19.76
N TYR A 691 -22.11 2.89 -18.83
CA TYR A 691 -21.90 1.45 -18.70
C TYR A 691 -22.60 0.89 -17.46
N GLY A 692 -22.93 -0.40 -17.49
CA GLY A 692 -23.59 -1.07 -16.37
C GLY A 692 -25.05 -0.64 -16.16
N GLY A 693 -25.68 -1.17 -15.11
CA GLY A 693 -27.11 -1.02 -14.89
C GLY A 693 -27.95 -2.01 -15.71
N LYS A 694 -29.17 -2.29 -15.23
CA LYS A 694 -30.02 -3.37 -15.75
C LYS A 694 -30.32 -3.27 -17.25
N ASP A 695 -30.60 -2.07 -17.75
CA ASP A 695 -30.93 -1.85 -19.17
C ASP A 695 -29.72 -2.08 -20.08
N TRP A 696 -28.54 -1.67 -19.64
CA TRP A 696 -27.29 -1.89 -20.38
C TRP A 696 -26.89 -3.36 -20.39
N GLU A 697 -27.00 -4.05 -19.24
CA GLU A 697 -26.69 -5.48 -19.12
C GLU A 697 -27.60 -6.35 -19.99
N ARG A 698 -28.87 -5.97 -20.16
CA ARG A 698 -29.82 -6.70 -21.02
C ARG A 698 -29.36 -6.74 -22.49
N THR A 699 -28.68 -5.71 -22.96
CA THR A 699 -28.24 -5.59 -24.35
C THR A 699 -26.80 -6.02 -24.57
N HIS A 700 -25.90 -5.82 -23.59
CA HIS A 700 -24.47 -6.05 -23.74
C HIS A 700 -23.96 -7.29 -22.98
N GLY A 701 -24.75 -7.84 -22.06
CA GLY A 701 -24.34 -8.87 -21.11
C GLY A 701 -23.79 -8.27 -19.82
N ARG A 702 -23.57 -9.14 -18.82
CA ARG A 702 -23.02 -8.71 -17.53
C ARG A 702 -21.53 -8.40 -17.62
N PRO A 703 -21.06 -7.32 -16.99
CA PRO A 703 -19.65 -7.02 -16.92
C PRO A 703 -18.84 -8.12 -16.26
N CYS A 704 -17.62 -8.29 -16.74
CA CYS A 704 -16.70 -9.28 -16.22
C CYS A 704 -15.27 -8.73 -16.32
N LEU A 705 -14.50 -8.90 -15.24
CA LEU A 705 -13.16 -8.34 -15.11
C LEU A 705 -12.14 -9.47 -14.88
N PRO A 706 -10.90 -9.33 -15.38
CA PRO A 706 -9.83 -10.25 -15.07
C PRO A 706 -9.39 -10.12 -13.60
N PRO A 707 -8.51 -10.99 -13.08
CA PRO A 707 -7.92 -10.77 -11.77
C PRO A 707 -7.19 -9.41 -11.74
N MET A 708 -7.67 -8.50 -10.90
CA MET A 708 -7.10 -7.17 -10.78
C MET A 708 -7.31 -6.62 -9.37
N ILE A 709 -6.39 -5.74 -8.96
CA ILE A 709 -6.52 -4.89 -7.79
C ILE A 709 -6.94 -3.48 -8.24
N LEU A 710 -7.88 -2.89 -7.52
CA LEU A 710 -8.47 -1.58 -7.80
C LEU A 710 -8.31 -0.69 -6.57
N HIS A 711 -7.84 0.54 -6.76
CA HIS A 711 -7.73 1.52 -5.69
C HIS A 711 -7.78 2.96 -6.23
N PRO A 712 -8.68 3.84 -5.72
CA PRO A 712 -9.55 3.63 -4.57
C PRO A 712 -10.99 3.23 -4.94
N ILE A 713 -11.64 2.49 -4.05
CA ILE A 713 -13.07 2.15 -4.09
C ILE A 713 -13.70 2.62 -2.78
N LYS A 714 -14.48 3.70 -2.83
CA LYS A 714 -15.10 4.32 -1.66
C LYS A 714 -16.61 4.26 -1.75
N GLU A 715 -17.26 3.96 -0.63
CA GLU A 715 -18.73 4.01 -0.45
C GLU A 715 -19.55 3.36 -1.58
N VAL A 716 -19.32 2.08 -1.86
CA VAL A 716 -20.07 1.36 -2.90
C VAL A 716 -21.55 1.30 -2.53
N LYS A 717 -22.36 1.99 -3.34
CA LYS A 717 -23.83 2.06 -3.21
C LYS A 717 -24.45 2.19 -4.59
N GLN A 718 -25.71 1.78 -4.72
CA GLN A 718 -26.42 1.86 -5.99
C GLN A 718 -26.42 3.30 -6.51
N THR A 719 -25.96 3.46 -7.75
CA THR A 719 -25.90 4.74 -8.42
C THR A 719 -27.27 5.13 -9.00
N PRO A 720 -27.61 6.44 -9.05
CA PRO A 720 -28.80 6.90 -9.74
C PRO A 720 -28.64 6.73 -11.27
N ARG A 721 -29.76 6.75 -11.99
CA ARG A 721 -29.74 6.72 -13.46
C ARG A 721 -28.98 7.91 -14.02
N GLY A 722 -28.13 7.69 -15.03
CA GLY A 722 -27.29 8.72 -15.63
C GLY A 722 -26.10 9.15 -14.76
N PHE A 723 -25.78 8.39 -13.71
CA PHE A 723 -24.61 8.67 -12.88
C PHE A 723 -23.32 8.56 -13.69
N ALA A 724 -22.39 9.46 -13.40
CA ALA A 724 -21.04 9.44 -13.93
C ALA A 724 -20.10 9.83 -12.80
N THR A 725 -19.15 8.95 -12.47
CA THR A 725 -18.07 9.30 -11.57
C THR A 725 -17.31 10.49 -12.17
N LYS A 726 -17.17 11.54 -11.37
CA LYS A 726 -16.33 12.69 -11.65
C LYS A 726 -15.25 12.75 -10.59
N PHE A 727 -14.04 13.07 -10.99
CA PHE A 727 -12.95 13.36 -10.07
C PHE A 727 -12.42 14.75 -10.38
N GLU A 728 -12.59 15.66 -9.43
CA GLU A 728 -12.02 16.99 -9.51
C GLU A 728 -10.81 17.03 -8.57
N LEU A 729 -9.64 17.33 -9.11
CA LEU A 729 -8.48 17.68 -8.30
C LEU A 729 -8.64 19.15 -7.88
N PHE A 730 -8.53 19.44 -6.57
CA PHE A 730 -8.51 20.82 -6.07
C PHE A 730 -7.32 21.64 -6.63
N TYR A 731 -6.27 20.96 -7.10
CA TYR A 731 -5.11 21.54 -7.78
C TYR A 731 -4.56 20.56 -8.83
N GLY A 732 -4.28 21.04 -10.04
CA GLY A 732 -3.69 20.27 -11.14
C GLY A 732 -4.46 20.39 -12.43
#